data_AF-I7JU49-F1
#
_entry.id   AF-I7JU49-F1
#
_cell.length_a   1.000
_cell.length_b   1.000
_cell.length_c   1.000
_cell.angle_alpha   90.00
_cell.angle_beta   90.00
_cell.angle_gamma   90.00
#
_symmetry.space_group_name_H-M   'P 1'
#
loop_
_entity.id
_entity.type
_entity.pdbx_description
1 polymer ?
#
loop_
_entity_poly.entity_id
_entity_poly.type
_entity_poly.pdbx_seq_one_letter_code
_entity_poly.pdbx_strand_id
1 'polypeptide(L)'
;MDKFEAKKLLKDLDIVQEFLKDKDLPQLERQLSSEVETLKKEDYDIWINSIPDSVKEIMYKKLMPEEMYDVFFPSLLHSDLSKNEIILVFSILKSEKEIDQCTLENSGKLNDLKVILQFIVENDRSKFLSIFQNPEVKQKLLRAKEFAEKNKNLISNILFRKRNEWDEIAESFEGLDMSLKDDRQIYLAPFVNQNTETLNEDKFFSIIQEFLKNQTNLLSIQSKNGIEESVRDIWEELKKEELAQQLNSFSIEMLKKRIKNEQIAAALNDFNSVEEIIKLSVNDIVERYDLSVQQGTELLKQAKDIRNKLKSNVYPKLTLDKLKGKRLQLLHLLNVYRNYPNDQAVEEKVVLENYKQLEEKLNSLESIAPNRYLTNSISSNSFEYWRESEKEIYRIIDGCIRVNRTFKNYLKDNLNDQEIKALFEKDSATFYALIEEITGNKKNYNPSDLPDYIVQEVQKTKLDLKGFKAHLRSYQDFGSKYIFYFQKTLLGDEMGLGKTIQALAVATHLSNQGKNRCLVVSPLSVLENWRREIEKWTNLKCFVFRGNKATKEQNLAKWEETGGILLTNYSQCGILKESREKIDFDFAIVDEAHLIKNPSTKRSKNVNDLIKNCDYKLLMTGTALENRINEMFNLIELLNKSLAEKVANNLNNKTYKTDIAQVYLRRKRKEVLHELPALSFTTMWSTFNDEEQVFYDQAIREGTGAGVLMKMRRAAFIDADSQKIKQIIDICIDAHENNEKVLVFSFFKYYVLQFLKKHLPYLADDIISGDLPPNQRQEVIDIFSKNPKQNVLLVQIDAGGFGLNIQAANRVILCEPQWKPSTENQAISRAYRMGQNRNVMVYRLLTKDSVDETMMEIIHKKEDIFNTYANDSAVADAFMNSDSDKEENEEVVKKKVFQIERERLEKKQEVVGANG
;
A
#
# COMPACT_ATOMS: atom_id res chain seq x y z
N MET A 1 62.92 27.41 -75.17
CA MET A 1 63.41 26.14 -74.61
C MET A 1 64.40 25.40 -75.51
N ASP A 2 65.62 25.23 -75.02
CA ASP A 2 66.66 24.36 -75.61
C ASP A 2 66.81 23.02 -74.85
N LYS A 3 67.57 22.06 -75.40
CA LYS A 3 67.82 20.73 -74.78
C LYS A 3 68.37 20.80 -73.36
N PHE A 4 69.21 21.78 -73.03
CA PHE A 4 69.82 21.88 -71.71
C PHE A 4 68.79 22.36 -70.69
N GLU A 5 67.98 23.34 -71.08
CA GLU A 5 66.85 23.85 -70.30
C GLU A 5 65.78 22.77 -70.08
N ALA A 6 65.44 22.00 -71.13
CA ALA A 6 64.51 20.88 -71.03
C ALA A 6 65.03 19.75 -70.12
N LYS A 7 66.33 19.43 -70.17
CA LYS A 7 66.95 18.45 -69.26
C LYS A 7 66.93 18.92 -67.80
N LYS A 8 67.15 20.21 -67.56
CA LYS A 8 67.09 20.80 -66.22
C LYS A 8 65.68 20.72 -65.67
N LEU A 9 64.69 21.14 -66.46
CA LEU A 9 63.27 21.03 -66.09
C LEU A 9 62.82 19.57 -65.90
N LEU A 10 63.36 18.62 -66.67
CA LEU A 10 63.07 17.19 -66.46
C LEU A 10 63.58 16.69 -65.10
N LYS A 11 64.79 17.10 -64.72
CA LYS A 11 65.38 16.76 -63.41
C LYS A 11 64.58 17.40 -62.26
N ASP A 12 64.21 18.67 -62.42
CA ASP A 12 63.39 19.38 -61.43
C ASP A 12 61.98 18.77 -61.34
N LEU A 13 61.42 18.31 -62.47
CA LEU A 13 60.14 17.59 -62.53
C LEU A 13 60.21 16.22 -61.86
N ASP A 14 61.30 15.46 -62.04
CA ASP A 14 61.49 14.18 -61.35
C ASP A 14 61.53 14.39 -59.82
N ILE A 15 62.20 15.43 -59.33
CA ILE A 15 62.21 15.81 -57.90
C ILE A 15 60.80 16.15 -57.41
N VAL A 16 60.03 16.93 -58.20
CA VAL A 16 58.63 17.26 -57.85
C VAL A 16 57.75 16.02 -57.85
N GLN A 17 57.88 15.14 -58.84
CA GLN A 17 57.08 13.91 -58.94
C GLN A 17 57.44 12.91 -57.85
N GLU A 18 58.71 12.81 -57.46
CA GLU A 18 59.18 11.98 -56.34
C GLU A 18 58.61 12.51 -55.02
N PHE A 19 58.72 13.82 -54.77
CA PHE A 19 58.12 14.47 -53.59
C PHE A 19 56.59 14.27 -53.49
N LEU A 20 55.85 14.45 -54.60
CA LEU A 20 54.40 14.26 -54.62
C LEU A 20 53.97 12.78 -54.60
N LYS A 21 54.85 11.83 -54.97
CA LYS A 21 54.55 10.38 -54.96
C LYS A 21 54.90 9.70 -53.65
N ASP A 22 56.12 9.90 -53.18
CA ASP A 22 56.57 9.26 -51.95
C ASP A 22 55.91 9.92 -50.75
N LYS A 23 55.47 11.19 -50.88
CA LYS A 23 55.13 12.11 -49.79
C LYS A 23 56.25 12.01 -48.76
N ASP A 24 57.21 12.90 -48.58
CA ASP A 24 58.20 12.77 -47.47
C ASP A 24 57.57 12.80 -46.03
N LEU A 25 56.26 12.56 -45.92
CA LEU A 25 55.43 12.36 -44.76
C LEU A 25 55.61 11.06 -43.95
N PRO A 26 56.12 9.89 -44.38
CA PRO A 26 56.15 8.68 -43.55
C PRO A 26 56.86 8.84 -42.21
N GLN A 27 57.83 9.75 -42.14
CA GLN A 27 58.54 10.06 -40.89
C GLN A 27 57.71 10.99 -39.99
N LEU A 28 57.01 11.97 -40.58
CA LEU A 28 56.08 12.88 -39.92
C LEU A 28 54.78 12.19 -39.49
N GLU A 29 54.14 11.39 -40.35
CA GLU A 29 52.99 10.55 -40.05
C GLU A 29 53.29 9.54 -38.95
N ARG A 30 54.48 8.91 -38.94
CA ARG A 30 54.88 7.99 -37.85
C ARG A 30 55.13 8.72 -36.55
N GLN A 31 55.80 9.88 -36.58
CA GLN A 31 56.00 10.70 -35.39
C GLN A 31 54.67 11.19 -34.83
N LEU A 32 53.79 11.68 -35.71
CA LEU A 32 52.49 12.22 -35.35
C LEU A 32 51.54 11.12 -34.88
N SER A 33 51.54 9.94 -35.51
CA SER A 33 50.79 8.77 -35.02
C SER A 33 51.31 8.27 -33.68
N SER A 34 52.64 8.24 -33.48
CA SER A 34 53.25 7.83 -32.20
C SER A 34 52.93 8.81 -31.08
N GLU A 35 52.95 10.11 -31.36
CA GLU A 35 52.65 11.15 -30.38
C GLU A 35 51.17 11.13 -30.02
N VAL A 36 50.28 11.09 -31.02
CA VAL A 36 48.82 10.98 -30.79
C VAL A 36 48.46 9.71 -30.04
N GLU A 37 49.11 8.57 -30.32
CA GLU A 37 48.88 7.32 -29.59
C GLU A 37 49.39 7.39 -28.13
N THR A 38 50.51 8.06 -27.89
CA THR A 38 51.02 8.31 -26.53
C THR A 38 50.04 9.19 -25.75
N LEU A 39 49.52 10.24 -26.38
CA LEU A 39 48.53 11.15 -25.79
C LEU A 39 47.18 10.47 -25.54
N LYS A 40 46.73 9.64 -26.48
CA LYS A 40 45.55 8.80 -26.30
C LYS A 40 45.70 7.92 -25.07
N LYS A 41 46.86 7.32 -24.89
CA LYS A 41 47.16 6.47 -23.73
C LYS A 41 47.17 7.23 -22.41
N GLU A 42 47.81 8.38 -22.35
CA GLU A 42 47.85 9.20 -21.13
C GLU A 42 46.45 9.71 -20.73
N ASP A 43 45.68 10.26 -21.68
CA ASP A 43 44.32 10.75 -21.41
C ASP A 43 43.37 9.59 -21.07
N TYR A 44 43.54 8.43 -21.72
CA TYR A 44 42.80 7.21 -21.36
C TYR A 44 43.12 6.76 -19.93
N ASP A 45 44.39 6.70 -19.55
CA ASP A 45 44.81 6.30 -18.21
C ASP A 45 44.26 7.26 -17.14
N ILE A 46 44.25 8.57 -17.41
CA ILE A 46 43.63 9.56 -16.52
C ILE A 46 42.12 9.35 -16.44
N TRP A 47 41.46 9.15 -17.57
CA TRP A 47 40.01 8.96 -17.65
C TRP A 47 39.58 7.67 -16.94
N ILE A 48 40.16 6.52 -17.29
CA ILE A 48 39.80 5.22 -16.71
C ILE A 48 40.06 5.19 -15.20
N ASN A 49 41.12 5.85 -14.71
CA ASN A 49 41.39 5.97 -13.28
C ASN A 49 40.40 6.90 -12.55
N SER A 50 39.77 7.83 -13.26
CA SER A 50 38.73 8.69 -12.69
C SER A 50 37.37 8.01 -12.54
N ILE A 51 37.14 6.90 -13.26
CA ILE A 51 35.89 6.13 -13.22
C ILE A 51 35.89 5.20 -12.00
N PRO A 52 34.83 5.20 -11.16
CA PRO A 52 34.69 4.24 -10.06
C PRO A 52 34.59 2.79 -10.56
N ASP A 53 35.12 1.83 -9.79
CA ASP A 53 35.17 0.41 -10.21
C ASP A 53 33.79 -0.20 -10.46
N SER A 54 32.76 0.23 -9.74
CA SER A 54 31.38 -0.21 -9.93
C SER A 54 30.82 0.19 -11.31
N VAL A 55 31.27 1.32 -11.86
CA VAL A 55 30.90 1.82 -13.18
C VAL A 55 31.72 1.11 -14.25
N LYS A 56 33.02 0.86 -14.00
CA LYS A 56 33.86 0.03 -14.88
C LYS A 56 33.26 -1.36 -15.06
N GLU A 57 32.77 -2.00 -14.00
CA GLU A 57 32.08 -3.30 -14.08
C GLU A 57 30.87 -3.29 -15.03
N ILE A 58 30.18 -2.15 -15.18
CA ILE A 58 29.06 -2.01 -16.13
C ILE A 58 29.59 -1.98 -17.55
N MET A 59 30.62 -1.18 -17.81
CA MET A 59 31.26 -1.07 -19.13
C MET A 59 31.87 -2.41 -19.55
N TYR A 60 32.57 -3.10 -18.64
CA TYR A 60 33.21 -4.40 -18.88
C TYR A 60 32.24 -5.54 -19.21
N LYS A 61 30.95 -5.40 -18.90
CA LYS A 61 29.92 -6.38 -19.32
C LYS A 61 29.58 -6.29 -20.81
N LYS A 62 29.94 -5.19 -21.46
CA LYS A 62 29.56 -4.88 -22.84
C LYS A 62 30.79 -4.68 -23.75
N LEU A 63 31.91 -4.22 -23.20
CA LEU A 63 33.17 -3.98 -23.91
C LEU A 63 34.36 -4.57 -23.13
N MET A 64 35.25 -5.27 -23.81
CA MET A 64 36.51 -5.72 -23.21
C MET A 64 37.44 -4.51 -22.93
N PRO A 65 38.41 -4.60 -22.00
CA PRO A 65 39.33 -3.49 -21.72
C PRO A 65 40.07 -2.97 -22.96
N GLU A 66 40.44 -3.87 -23.86
CA GLU A 66 41.11 -3.54 -25.13
C GLU A 66 40.16 -2.77 -26.07
N GLU A 67 38.90 -3.19 -26.17
CA GLU A 67 37.88 -2.52 -26.99
C GLU A 67 37.50 -1.13 -26.44
N MET A 68 37.55 -0.93 -25.11
CA MET A 68 37.34 0.41 -24.53
C MET A 68 38.46 1.37 -24.93
N TYR A 69 39.70 0.91 -24.94
CA TYR A 69 40.82 1.72 -25.41
C TYR A 69 40.68 2.07 -26.90
N ASP A 70 40.29 1.10 -27.73
CA ASP A 70 40.11 1.31 -29.17
C ASP A 70 39.03 2.36 -29.47
N VAL A 71 37.94 2.33 -28.71
CA VAL A 71 36.78 3.24 -28.86
C VAL A 71 37.01 4.60 -28.18
N PHE A 72 37.96 4.72 -27.25
CA PHE A 72 38.25 5.96 -26.55
C PHE A 72 38.89 7.02 -27.45
N PHE A 73 38.41 8.26 -27.34
CA PHE A 73 38.94 9.42 -28.05
C PHE A 73 39.53 10.46 -27.08
N PRO A 74 40.80 10.86 -27.27
CA PRO A 74 41.41 11.88 -26.42
C PRO A 74 40.92 13.29 -26.77
N SER A 75 40.82 14.15 -25.75
CA SER A 75 40.48 15.57 -25.93
C SER A 75 41.75 16.41 -26.23
N LEU A 76 42.37 16.16 -27.38
CA LEU A 76 43.67 16.70 -27.81
C LEU A 76 43.80 18.23 -27.76
N LEU A 77 42.69 18.97 -27.94
CA LEU A 77 42.70 20.44 -27.91
C LEU A 77 42.64 21.04 -26.50
N HIS A 78 42.42 20.20 -25.49
CA HIS A 78 42.27 20.60 -24.09
C HIS A 78 43.20 19.83 -23.13
N SER A 79 44.09 19.00 -23.65
CA SER A 79 45.15 18.34 -22.87
C SER A 79 46.21 19.35 -22.42
N ASP A 80 46.91 19.06 -21.31
CA ASP A 80 48.00 19.88 -20.72
C ASP A 80 49.29 19.96 -21.57
N LEU A 81 49.18 19.65 -22.86
CA LEU A 81 50.25 19.74 -23.84
C LEU A 81 50.82 21.16 -23.92
N SER A 82 52.10 21.26 -24.28
CA SER A 82 52.63 22.56 -24.66
C SER A 82 51.88 23.04 -25.91
N LYS A 83 51.53 24.33 -25.93
CA LYS A 83 50.88 24.99 -27.07
C LYS A 83 51.62 24.70 -28.39
N ASN A 84 52.93 24.44 -28.31
CA ASN A 84 53.83 24.18 -29.43
C ASN A 84 53.63 22.79 -30.06
N GLU A 85 53.35 21.75 -29.27
CA GLU A 85 53.12 20.38 -29.78
C GLU A 85 51.79 20.27 -30.55
N ILE A 86 50.73 20.88 -30.01
CA ILE A 86 49.43 20.95 -30.70
C ILE A 86 49.56 21.75 -32.00
N ILE A 87 50.26 22.89 -31.98
CA ILE A 87 50.50 23.70 -33.17
C ILE A 87 51.27 22.90 -34.24
N LEU A 88 52.28 22.12 -33.85
CA LEU A 88 53.04 21.26 -34.75
C LEU A 88 52.12 20.24 -35.45
N VAL A 89 51.29 19.53 -34.69
CA VAL A 89 50.35 18.53 -35.24
C VAL A 89 49.39 19.15 -36.27
N PHE A 90 48.76 20.28 -35.95
CA PHE A 90 47.83 20.95 -36.88
C PHE A 90 48.50 21.50 -38.13
N SER A 91 49.72 22.04 -37.98
CA SER A 91 50.52 22.55 -39.08
C SER A 91 50.91 21.46 -40.07
N ILE A 92 51.30 20.28 -39.58
CA ILE A 92 51.64 19.12 -40.41
C ILE A 92 50.41 18.65 -41.21
N LEU A 93 49.26 18.54 -40.54
CA LEU A 93 48.00 18.10 -41.17
C LEU A 93 47.49 19.08 -42.23
N LYS A 94 47.69 20.39 -42.01
CA LYS A 94 47.37 21.41 -42.99
C LYS A 94 48.25 21.28 -44.24
N SER A 95 49.56 21.15 -44.06
CA SER A 95 50.50 20.95 -45.16
C SER A 95 50.20 19.68 -45.96
N GLU A 96 49.85 18.57 -45.30
CA GLU A 96 49.46 17.32 -45.96
C GLU A 96 48.27 17.52 -46.91
N LYS A 97 47.20 18.16 -46.41
CA LYS A 97 45.99 18.41 -47.20
C LYS A 97 46.25 19.32 -48.41
N GLU A 98 47.08 20.34 -48.23
CA GLU A 98 47.49 21.24 -49.32
C GLU A 98 48.35 20.52 -50.37
N ILE A 99 49.23 19.61 -49.95
CA ILE A 99 50.04 18.76 -50.85
C ILE A 99 49.13 17.79 -51.63
N ASP A 100 48.17 17.15 -50.97
CA ASP A 100 47.22 16.23 -51.61
C ASP A 100 46.37 16.95 -52.64
N GLN A 101 45.84 18.13 -52.31
CA GLN A 101 45.09 18.97 -53.25
C GLN A 101 45.96 19.40 -54.45
N CYS A 102 47.21 19.83 -54.19
CA CYS A 102 48.16 20.19 -55.25
C CYS A 102 48.46 18.99 -56.17
N THR A 103 48.61 17.78 -55.61
CA THR A 103 48.84 16.54 -56.35
C THR A 103 47.66 16.21 -57.26
N LEU A 104 46.44 16.31 -56.72
CA LEU A 104 45.20 16.05 -57.46
C LEU A 104 45.01 17.01 -58.63
N GLU A 105 45.23 18.32 -58.41
CA GLU A 105 45.04 19.36 -59.42
C GLU A 105 46.08 19.33 -60.55
N ASN A 106 47.30 18.84 -60.27
CA ASN A 106 48.45 18.99 -61.18
C ASN A 106 49.02 17.67 -61.72
N SER A 107 48.65 16.50 -61.19
CA SER A 107 49.18 15.19 -61.60
C SER A 107 49.15 14.94 -63.12
N GLY A 108 48.01 15.20 -63.77
CA GLY A 108 47.86 15.05 -65.23
C GLY A 108 48.79 15.98 -66.01
N LYS A 109 48.85 17.26 -65.64
CA LYS A 109 49.70 18.27 -66.30
C LYS A 109 51.18 17.96 -66.14
N LEU A 110 51.60 17.47 -64.98
CA LEU A 110 52.98 17.09 -64.69
C LEU A 110 53.42 15.87 -65.52
N ASN A 111 52.53 14.87 -65.69
CA ASN A 111 52.80 13.72 -66.55
C ASN A 111 52.91 14.12 -68.03
N ASP A 112 51.99 14.96 -68.52
CA ASP A 112 52.05 15.48 -69.89
C ASP A 112 53.34 16.27 -70.15
N LEU A 113 53.74 17.13 -69.19
CA LEU A 113 55.01 17.85 -69.21
C LEU A 113 56.22 16.91 -69.29
N LYS A 114 56.22 15.79 -68.55
CA LYS A 114 57.32 14.81 -68.57
C LYS A 114 57.52 14.22 -69.96
N VAL A 115 56.42 13.75 -70.57
CA VAL A 115 56.44 13.16 -71.92
C VAL A 115 56.90 14.20 -72.95
N ILE A 116 56.40 15.43 -72.85
CA ILE A 116 56.74 16.53 -73.75
C ILE A 116 58.20 16.96 -73.60
N LEU A 117 58.72 17.06 -72.38
CA LEU A 117 60.12 17.41 -72.12
C LEU A 117 61.08 16.30 -72.56
N GLN A 118 60.75 15.03 -72.34
CA GLN A 118 61.53 13.89 -72.86
C GLN A 118 61.59 13.93 -74.40
N PHE A 119 60.45 14.17 -75.05
CA PHE A 119 60.39 14.34 -76.50
C PHE A 119 61.28 15.49 -76.99
N ILE A 120 61.31 16.64 -76.30
CA ILE A 120 62.23 17.74 -76.63
C ILE A 120 63.69 17.30 -76.47
N VAL A 121 64.05 16.65 -75.35
CA VAL A 121 65.45 16.25 -75.07
C VAL A 121 66.01 15.24 -76.08
N GLU A 122 65.20 14.28 -76.51
CA GLU A 122 65.57 13.26 -77.49
C GLU A 122 65.76 13.84 -78.89
N ASN A 123 64.94 14.82 -79.27
CA ASN A 123 64.88 15.31 -80.65
C ASN A 123 65.70 16.60 -80.89
N ASP A 124 66.10 17.34 -79.85
CA ASP A 124 66.66 18.70 -80.02
C ASP A 124 68.18 18.78 -80.29
N ARG A 125 68.97 17.68 -80.28
CA ARG A 125 70.43 17.81 -80.57
C ARG A 125 71.26 16.61 -81.09
N SER A 126 70.67 15.52 -81.58
CA SER A 126 71.50 14.36 -82.02
C SER A 126 71.06 13.66 -83.31
N LYS A 127 70.12 14.24 -84.09
CA LYS A 127 69.83 13.83 -85.47
C LYS A 127 69.62 15.04 -86.38
N PHE A 128 70.63 15.90 -86.47
CA PHE A 128 70.60 17.12 -87.29
C PHE A 128 70.39 16.86 -88.80
N LEU A 129 70.51 15.61 -89.27
CA LEU A 129 70.26 15.22 -90.67
C LEU A 129 68.87 14.64 -90.97
N SER A 130 68.10 14.12 -90.00
CA SER A 130 66.77 13.51 -90.29
C SER A 130 65.59 14.47 -90.14
N ILE A 131 65.81 15.65 -89.54
CA ILE A 131 64.74 16.63 -89.27
C ILE A 131 64.32 17.41 -90.53
N PHE A 132 65.18 17.50 -91.54
CA PHE A 132 64.84 18.16 -92.82
C PHE A 132 63.93 17.32 -93.74
N GLN A 133 63.57 16.08 -93.36
CA GLN A 133 62.75 15.20 -94.20
C GLN A 133 61.35 14.89 -93.66
N ASN A 134 60.96 15.34 -92.45
CA ASN A 134 59.61 15.09 -91.90
C ASN A 134 58.96 16.36 -91.29
N PRO A 135 58.10 17.09 -92.04
CA PRO A 135 57.44 18.32 -91.60
C PRO A 135 56.60 18.17 -90.32
N GLU A 136 56.07 16.97 -90.09
CA GLU A 136 55.17 16.66 -88.99
C GLU A 136 55.90 16.69 -87.63
N VAL A 137 57.14 16.20 -87.60
CA VAL A 137 57.98 16.19 -86.39
C VAL A 137 58.41 17.60 -85.99
N LYS A 138 58.67 18.48 -86.97
CA LYS A 138 59.02 19.89 -86.73
C LYS A 138 57.86 20.65 -86.10
N GLN A 139 56.63 20.48 -86.59
CA GLN A 139 55.45 21.09 -85.97
C GLN A 139 55.18 20.54 -84.56
N LYS A 140 55.32 19.22 -84.36
CA LYS A 140 55.19 18.60 -83.02
C LYS A 140 56.23 19.15 -82.05
N LEU A 141 57.48 19.34 -82.46
CA LEU A 141 58.54 19.92 -81.62
C LEU A 141 58.26 21.39 -81.25
N LEU A 142 57.74 22.19 -82.19
CA LEU A 142 57.40 23.60 -81.92
C LEU A 142 56.27 23.70 -80.89
N ARG A 143 55.19 22.91 -81.07
CA ARG A 143 54.08 22.83 -80.11
C ARG A 143 54.52 22.30 -78.75
N ALA A 144 55.39 21.30 -78.73
CA ALA A 144 55.98 20.76 -77.50
C ALA A 144 56.76 21.85 -76.75
N LYS A 145 57.59 22.64 -77.44
CA LYS A 145 58.34 23.75 -76.83
C LYS A 145 57.41 24.85 -76.31
N GLU A 146 56.36 25.21 -77.05
CA GLU A 146 55.36 26.19 -76.59
C GLU A 146 54.60 25.71 -75.35
N PHE A 147 54.19 24.43 -75.32
CA PHE A 147 53.53 23.84 -74.15
C PHE A 147 54.45 23.81 -72.93
N ALA A 148 55.71 23.40 -73.12
CA ALA A 148 56.70 23.38 -72.05
C ALA A 148 56.99 24.80 -71.51
N GLU A 149 57.10 25.82 -72.37
CA GLU A 149 57.29 27.21 -71.96
C GLU A 149 56.09 27.77 -71.18
N LYS A 150 54.86 27.45 -71.59
CA LYS A 150 53.64 27.89 -70.89
C LYS A 150 53.51 27.27 -69.49
N ASN A 151 54.05 26.08 -69.27
CA ASN A 151 53.89 25.35 -68.02
C ASN A 151 55.18 25.25 -67.17
N LYS A 152 56.31 25.85 -67.60
CA LYS A 152 57.58 25.78 -66.87
C LYS A 152 57.51 26.32 -65.44
N ASN A 153 56.68 27.35 -65.23
CA ASN A 153 56.50 27.98 -63.92
C ASN A 153 55.77 27.07 -62.93
N LEU A 154 55.04 26.05 -63.39
CA LEU A 154 54.36 25.09 -62.52
C LEU A 154 55.35 24.33 -61.63
N ILE A 155 56.45 23.84 -62.21
CA ILE A 155 57.51 23.12 -61.50
C ILE A 155 58.19 24.05 -60.48
N SER A 156 58.51 25.29 -60.91
CA SER A 156 59.12 26.29 -60.03
C SER A 156 58.22 26.72 -58.87
N ASN A 157 56.92 26.86 -59.10
CA ASN A 157 55.95 27.20 -58.06
C ASN A 157 55.81 26.08 -57.02
N ILE A 158 55.74 24.81 -57.46
CA ILE A 158 55.64 23.67 -56.53
C ILE A 158 56.93 23.54 -55.70
N LEU A 159 58.10 23.70 -56.31
CA LEU A 159 59.38 23.68 -55.58
C LEU A 159 59.55 24.88 -54.63
N PHE A 160 58.97 26.03 -54.96
CA PHE A 160 58.95 27.21 -54.09
C PHE A 160 58.06 26.97 -52.88
N ARG A 161 56.84 26.46 -53.08
CA ARG A 161 55.94 26.08 -51.98
C ARG A 161 56.55 25.00 -51.11
N LYS A 162 57.19 23.98 -51.70
CA LYS A 162 57.92 22.96 -50.95
C LYS A 162 58.92 23.60 -49.98
N ARG A 163 59.81 24.49 -50.43
CA ARG A 163 60.86 25.06 -49.57
C ARG A 163 60.36 26.06 -48.53
N ASN A 164 59.40 26.91 -48.89
CA ASN A 164 59.05 28.09 -48.09
C ASN A 164 57.69 27.97 -47.39
N GLU A 165 56.82 27.07 -47.84
CA GLU A 165 55.49 26.88 -47.26
C GLU A 165 55.42 25.52 -46.56
N TRP A 166 55.88 24.43 -47.18
CA TRP A 166 55.69 23.09 -46.60
C TRP A 166 56.87 22.60 -45.73
N ASP A 167 58.12 22.85 -46.13
CA ASP A 167 59.32 22.47 -45.37
C ASP A 167 59.58 23.44 -44.19
N GLU A 168 59.37 24.76 -44.36
CA GLU A 168 59.53 25.76 -43.28
C GLU A 168 58.53 25.53 -42.12
N ILE A 169 57.30 25.08 -42.44
CA ILE A 169 56.30 24.70 -41.44
C ILE A 169 56.75 23.48 -40.61
N ALA A 170 57.58 22.59 -41.16
CA ALA A 170 58.15 21.47 -40.42
C ALA A 170 59.34 21.90 -39.52
N GLU A 171 59.96 23.06 -39.78
CA GLU A 171 61.18 23.51 -39.09
C GLU A 171 60.96 24.68 -38.09
N SER A 172 59.87 25.45 -38.17
CA SER A 172 59.67 26.70 -37.38
C SER A 172 58.35 26.73 -36.59
N PHE A 173 58.44 27.07 -35.29
CA PHE A 173 57.30 27.20 -34.37
C PHE A 173 56.75 28.64 -34.22
N GLU A 174 57.46 29.65 -34.74
CA GLU A 174 57.11 31.07 -34.50
C GLU A 174 56.23 31.64 -35.62
N GLY A 175 54.98 32.00 -35.28
CA GLY A 175 54.12 32.84 -36.13
C GLY A 175 52.79 32.25 -36.60
N LEU A 176 52.40 31.06 -36.15
CA LEU A 176 51.14 30.43 -36.56
C LEU A 176 49.92 31.04 -35.84
N ASP A 177 49.00 31.58 -36.65
CA ASP A 177 47.77 32.22 -36.18
C ASP A 177 46.78 31.18 -35.64
N MET A 178 46.42 31.33 -34.36
CA MET A 178 45.44 30.51 -33.64
C MET A 178 43.99 30.75 -34.09
N SER A 179 43.75 31.67 -35.03
CA SER A 179 42.42 32.05 -35.53
C SER A 179 41.66 30.93 -36.27
N LEU A 180 42.31 29.82 -36.62
CA LEU A 180 41.68 28.60 -37.13
C LEU A 180 40.93 27.83 -36.03
N LYS A 181 39.98 28.45 -35.32
CA LYS A 181 39.11 27.73 -34.37
C LYS A 181 38.01 26.94 -35.08
N ASP A 182 37.50 27.45 -36.19
CA ASP A 182 36.31 26.90 -36.83
C ASP A 182 36.61 25.70 -37.76
N ASP A 183 37.86 25.52 -38.22
CA ASP A 183 38.26 24.43 -39.13
C ASP A 183 38.98 23.24 -38.45
N ARG A 184 39.16 23.24 -37.12
CA ARG A 184 39.98 22.24 -36.40
C ARG A 184 39.47 20.80 -36.51
N GLN A 185 38.16 20.61 -36.61
CA GLN A 185 37.54 19.29 -36.77
C GLN A 185 38.00 18.59 -38.07
N ILE A 186 38.17 19.38 -39.15
CA ILE A 186 38.53 18.86 -40.47
C ILE A 186 39.93 18.24 -40.44
N TYR A 187 40.82 18.77 -39.61
CA TYR A 187 42.19 18.27 -39.48
C TYR A 187 42.31 17.08 -38.54
N LEU A 188 41.35 16.88 -37.61
CA LEU A 188 41.34 15.73 -36.69
C LEU A 188 40.64 14.48 -37.29
N ALA A 189 39.92 14.64 -38.40
CA ALA A 189 39.21 13.56 -39.08
C ALA A 189 40.07 12.33 -39.47
N PRO A 190 41.35 12.46 -39.89
CA PRO A 190 42.20 11.30 -40.22
C PRO A 190 42.48 10.36 -39.03
N PHE A 191 42.37 10.86 -37.79
CA PHE A 191 42.58 10.06 -36.57
C PHE A 191 41.30 9.36 -36.08
N VAL A 192 40.15 9.69 -36.66
CA VAL A 192 38.89 9.01 -36.39
C VAL A 192 38.72 7.92 -37.43
N ASN A 193 39.29 6.75 -37.15
CA ASN A 193 39.23 5.59 -38.04
C ASN A 193 37.85 4.92 -37.99
N GLN A 194 36.79 5.66 -38.29
CA GLN A 194 35.40 5.19 -38.31
C GLN A 194 34.62 5.86 -39.43
N ASN A 195 33.69 5.10 -40.05
CA ASN A 195 32.75 5.62 -41.04
C ASN A 195 32.08 6.89 -40.50
N THR A 196 31.95 7.92 -41.33
CA THR A 196 31.44 9.24 -40.94
C THR A 196 30.02 9.22 -40.34
N GLU A 197 29.27 8.13 -40.51
CA GLU A 197 27.96 7.90 -39.91
C GLU A 197 28.00 7.52 -38.41
N THR A 198 29.11 6.98 -37.89
CA THR A 198 29.25 6.57 -36.46
C THR A 198 29.90 7.65 -35.57
N LEU A 199 30.25 8.80 -36.13
CA LEU A 199 30.88 9.94 -35.42
C LEU A 199 29.96 10.65 -34.42
N ASN A 200 28.66 10.33 -34.39
CA ASN A 200 27.67 11.03 -33.56
C ASN A 200 27.22 10.25 -32.31
N GLU A 201 27.59 8.98 -32.15
CA GLU A 201 27.16 8.16 -31.01
C GLU A 201 28.34 7.79 -30.10
N ASP A 202 28.29 8.21 -28.83
CA ASP A 202 29.25 7.78 -27.82
C ASP A 202 28.85 6.38 -27.29
N LYS A 203 29.67 5.36 -27.60
CA LYS A 203 29.42 4.00 -27.12
C LYS A 203 29.38 3.91 -25.59
N PHE A 204 30.16 4.72 -24.86
CA PHE A 204 30.14 4.72 -23.40
C PHE A 204 28.83 5.31 -22.88
N PHE A 205 28.36 6.44 -23.42
CA PHE A 205 27.08 7.01 -23.02
C PHE A 205 25.90 6.10 -23.37
N SER A 206 25.92 5.42 -24.52
CA SER A 206 24.88 4.46 -24.88
C SER A 206 24.77 3.29 -23.88
N ILE A 207 25.91 2.75 -23.41
CA ILE A 207 25.96 1.70 -22.38
C ILE A 207 25.39 2.22 -21.05
N ILE A 208 25.74 3.45 -20.67
CA ILE A 208 25.22 4.09 -19.47
C ILE A 208 23.72 4.37 -19.58
N GLN A 209 23.21 4.87 -20.71
CA GLN A 209 21.78 5.06 -20.97
C GLN A 209 21.00 3.75 -20.86
N GLU A 210 21.49 2.69 -21.50
CA GLU A 210 20.88 1.36 -21.41
C GLU A 210 20.85 0.86 -19.95
N PHE A 211 21.94 1.06 -19.20
CA PHE A 211 22.02 0.72 -17.79
C PHE A 211 21.01 1.52 -16.95
N LEU A 212 20.97 2.85 -17.10
CA LEU A 212 20.08 3.74 -16.36
C LEU A 212 18.61 3.37 -16.61
N LYS A 213 18.24 3.14 -17.88
CA LYS A 213 16.89 2.71 -18.27
C LYS A 213 16.52 1.37 -17.65
N ASN A 214 17.42 0.39 -17.71
CA ASN A 214 17.20 -0.91 -17.12
C ASN A 214 17.07 -0.84 -15.59
N GLN A 215 17.93 -0.08 -14.89
CA GLN A 215 17.86 0.08 -13.44
C GLN A 215 16.59 0.82 -13.02
N THR A 216 16.20 1.87 -13.75
CA THR A 216 14.98 2.63 -13.47
C THR A 216 13.74 1.73 -13.55
N ASN A 217 13.64 0.89 -14.58
CA ASN A 217 12.57 -0.10 -14.71
C ASN A 217 12.62 -1.18 -13.63
N LEU A 218 13.82 -1.64 -13.26
CA LEU A 218 13.96 -2.67 -12.23
C LEU A 218 13.56 -2.13 -10.87
N LEU A 219 14.01 -0.93 -10.50
CA LEU A 219 13.68 -0.25 -9.26
C LEU A 219 12.24 0.23 -9.20
N SER A 220 11.62 0.61 -10.33
CA SER A 220 10.20 0.92 -10.33
C SER A 220 9.37 -0.30 -9.92
N ILE A 221 9.77 -1.51 -10.32
CA ILE A 221 9.10 -2.77 -9.96
C ILE A 221 9.53 -3.28 -8.57
N GLN A 222 10.82 -3.17 -8.25
CA GLN A 222 11.46 -3.71 -7.05
C GLN A 222 11.62 -2.68 -5.92
N SER A 223 10.83 -1.60 -5.94
CA SER A 223 10.77 -0.63 -4.84
C SER A 223 9.53 -0.86 -3.99
N LYS A 224 9.47 -0.17 -2.86
CA LYS A 224 8.22 -0.05 -2.08
C LYS A 224 7.04 0.38 -2.95
N ASN A 225 7.23 1.33 -3.88
CA ASN A 225 6.19 1.78 -4.81
C ASN A 225 5.77 0.69 -5.81
N GLY A 226 6.72 -0.10 -6.31
CA GLY A 226 6.41 -1.23 -7.19
C GLY A 226 5.62 -2.34 -6.49
N ILE A 227 5.91 -2.58 -5.22
CA ILE A 227 5.08 -3.48 -4.37
C ILE A 227 3.68 -2.89 -4.20
N GLU A 228 3.55 -1.59 -3.95
CA GLU A 228 2.24 -0.94 -3.85
C GLU A 228 1.42 -1.07 -5.14
N GLU A 229 2.03 -0.84 -6.31
CA GLU A 229 1.37 -1.02 -7.61
C GLU A 229 0.95 -2.48 -7.82
N SER A 230 1.85 -3.43 -7.55
CA SER A 230 1.54 -4.87 -7.65
C SER A 230 0.36 -5.28 -6.74
N VAL A 231 0.30 -4.72 -5.52
CA VAL A 231 -0.82 -4.93 -4.59
C VAL A 231 -2.11 -4.32 -5.15
N ARG A 232 -2.07 -3.10 -5.72
CA ARG A 232 -3.23 -2.44 -6.35
C ARG A 232 -3.77 -3.27 -7.51
N ASP A 233 -2.89 -3.74 -8.38
CA ASP A 233 -3.26 -4.53 -9.56
C ASP A 233 -3.92 -5.85 -9.16
N ILE A 234 -3.29 -6.62 -8.26
CA ILE A 234 -3.86 -7.88 -7.76
C ILE A 234 -5.21 -7.62 -7.08
N TRP A 235 -5.33 -6.56 -6.28
CA TRP A 235 -6.58 -6.23 -5.61
C TRP A 235 -7.72 -5.88 -6.58
N GLU A 236 -7.44 -5.12 -7.63
CA GLU A 236 -8.40 -4.81 -8.69
C GLU A 236 -8.81 -6.05 -9.50
N GLU A 237 -7.88 -6.96 -9.76
CA GLU A 237 -8.20 -8.25 -10.36
C GLU A 237 -9.12 -9.10 -9.48
N LEU A 238 -8.83 -9.19 -8.18
CA LEU A 238 -9.68 -9.90 -7.22
C LEU A 238 -11.08 -9.28 -7.12
N LYS A 239 -11.20 -7.94 -7.21
CA LYS A 239 -12.51 -7.27 -7.29
C LYS A 239 -13.27 -7.68 -8.55
N LYS A 240 -12.61 -7.75 -9.71
CA LYS A 240 -13.26 -8.19 -10.95
C LYS A 240 -13.74 -9.64 -10.85
N GLU A 241 -12.92 -10.53 -10.28
CA GLU A 241 -13.29 -11.94 -10.03
C GLU A 241 -14.51 -12.05 -9.11
N GLU A 242 -14.52 -11.33 -7.98
CA GLU A 242 -15.63 -11.35 -7.02
C GLU A 242 -16.91 -10.71 -7.59
N LEU A 243 -16.79 -9.63 -8.37
CA LEU A 243 -17.91 -9.00 -9.07
C LEU A 243 -18.57 -9.97 -10.06
N ALA A 244 -17.77 -10.71 -10.83
CA ALA A 244 -18.28 -11.70 -11.77
C ALA A 244 -19.04 -12.83 -11.04
N GLN A 245 -18.52 -13.31 -9.90
CA GLN A 245 -19.21 -14.31 -9.07
C GLN A 245 -20.53 -13.78 -8.50
N GLN A 246 -20.56 -12.53 -8.04
CA GLN A 246 -21.78 -11.90 -7.52
C GLN A 246 -22.83 -11.70 -8.63
N LEU A 247 -22.42 -11.24 -9.82
CA LEU A 247 -23.34 -11.06 -10.95
C LEU A 247 -23.91 -12.38 -11.47
N ASN A 248 -23.12 -13.46 -11.43
CA ASN A 248 -23.57 -14.80 -11.77
C ASN A 248 -24.54 -15.41 -10.75
N SER A 249 -24.38 -15.07 -9.47
CA SER A 249 -25.29 -15.53 -8.40
C SER A 249 -26.51 -14.64 -8.19
N PHE A 250 -26.54 -13.45 -8.81
CA PHE A 250 -27.66 -12.52 -8.67
C PHE A 250 -28.90 -13.05 -9.41
N SER A 251 -29.97 -13.33 -8.67
CA SER A 251 -31.20 -13.85 -9.28
C SER A 251 -31.86 -12.80 -10.17
N ILE A 252 -32.24 -13.22 -11.38
CA ILE A 252 -32.95 -12.36 -12.34
C ILE A 252 -34.34 -11.94 -11.81
N GLU A 253 -34.90 -12.70 -10.87
CA GLU A 253 -36.16 -12.34 -10.19
C GLU A 253 -36.14 -10.95 -9.54
N MET A 254 -35.02 -10.51 -8.97
CA MET A 254 -34.93 -9.15 -8.42
C MET A 254 -34.97 -8.07 -9.50
N LEU A 255 -34.43 -8.40 -10.69
CA LEU A 255 -34.45 -7.52 -11.86
C LEU A 255 -35.86 -7.43 -12.45
N LYS A 256 -36.56 -8.58 -12.53
CA LYS A 256 -37.99 -8.65 -12.89
C LYS A 256 -38.86 -7.76 -11.99
N LYS A 257 -38.63 -7.78 -10.67
CA LYS A 257 -39.38 -6.94 -9.71
C LYS A 257 -39.19 -5.43 -9.91
N ARG A 258 -38.12 -4.98 -10.56
CA ARG A 258 -37.86 -3.55 -10.85
C ARG A 258 -38.45 -3.10 -12.19
N ILE A 259 -38.70 -4.03 -13.11
CA ILE A 259 -39.16 -3.74 -14.46
C ILE A 259 -40.69 -3.75 -14.48
N LYS A 260 -41.27 -2.63 -14.92
CA LYS A 260 -42.73 -2.47 -15.05
C LYS A 260 -43.26 -2.93 -16.41
N ASN A 261 -42.39 -3.13 -17.39
CA ASN A 261 -42.75 -3.51 -18.75
C ASN A 261 -42.83 -5.04 -18.89
N GLU A 262 -44.01 -5.57 -19.22
CA GLU A 262 -44.25 -7.02 -19.29
C GLU A 262 -43.44 -7.73 -20.38
N GLN A 263 -43.17 -7.08 -21.52
CA GLN A 263 -42.35 -7.66 -22.59
C GLN A 263 -40.89 -7.82 -22.17
N ILE A 264 -40.34 -6.82 -21.45
CA ILE A 264 -38.98 -6.90 -20.90
C ILE A 264 -38.92 -7.97 -19.79
N ALA A 265 -39.97 -8.08 -18.96
CA ALA A 265 -40.05 -9.10 -17.92
C ALA A 265 -40.13 -10.54 -18.49
N ALA A 266 -40.76 -10.72 -19.66
CA ALA A 266 -40.80 -11.98 -20.39
C ALA A 266 -39.42 -12.36 -20.96
N ALA A 267 -38.71 -11.41 -21.58
CA ALA A 267 -37.36 -11.62 -22.11
C ALA A 267 -36.35 -12.03 -21.02
N LEU A 268 -36.57 -11.58 -19.78
CA LEU A 268 -35.77 -11.97 -18.62
C LEU A 268 -35.90 -13.45 -18.21
N ASN A 269 -36.85 -14.21 -18.75
CA ASN A 269 -36.95 -15.66 -18.46
C ASN A 269 -35.83 -16.48 -19.12
N ASP A 270 -35.24 -15.97 -20.20
CA ASP A 270 -34.27 -16.72 -21.02
C ASP A 270 -32.81 -16.48 -20.58
N PHE A 271 -32.61 -15.63 -19.57
CA PHE A 271 -31.32 -15.39 -18.96
C PHE A 271 -31.19 -16.17 -17.66
N ASN A 272 -29.97 -16.60 -17.32
CA ASN A 272 -29.66 -17.20 -16.02
C ASN A 272 -28.98 -16.21 -15.06
N SER A 273 -28.28 -15.20 -15.60
CA SER A 273 -27.65 -14.16 -14.80
C SER A 273 -27.70 -12.76 -15.43
N VAL A 274 -27.46 -11.75 -14.60
CA VAL A 274 -27.36 -10.35 -15.05
C VAL A 274 -26.13 -10.15 -15.95
N GLU A 275 -25.08 -10.95 -15.75
CA GLU A 275 -23.85 -10.89 -16.53
C GLU A 275 -24.07 -11.25 -18.00
N GLU A 276 -24.95 -12.21 -18.30
CA GLU A 276 -25.31 -12.60 -19.66
C GLU A 276 -25.94 -11.44 -20.43
N ILE A 277 -26.83 -10.70 -19.78
CA ILE A 277 -27.51 -9.52 -20.37
C ILE A 277 -26.49 -8.43 -20.70
N ILE A 278 -25.52 -8.21 -19.82
CA ILE A 278 -24.51 -7.15 -19.97
C ILE A 278 -23.55 -7.40 -21.13
N LYS A 279 -23.34 -8.67 -21.50
CA LYS A 279 -22.46 -9.07 -22.61
C LYS A 279 -23.09 -8.86 -23.99
N LEU A 280 -24.41 -8.69 -24.06
CA LEU A 280 -25.13 -8.48 -25.32
C LEU A 280 -25.11 -7.01 -25.76
N SER A 281 -25.15 -6.78 -27.07
CA SER A 281 -25.43 -5.46 -27.63
C SER A 281 -26.95 -5.17 -27.61
N VAL A 282 -27.32 -3.90 -27.76
CA VAL A 282 -28.75 -3.52 -27.87
C VAL A 282 -29.40 -4.20 -29.07
N ASN A 283 -28.68 -4.33 -30.19
CA ASN A 283 -29.18 -4.99 -31.40
C ASN A 283 -29.43 -6.48 -31.16
N ASP A 284 -28.52 -7.18 -30.46
CA ASP A 284 -28.71 -8.60 -30.12
C ASP A 284 -29.96 -8.82 -29.25
N ILE A 285 -30.22 -7.90 -28.31
CA ILE A 285 -31.40 -7.96 -27.44
C ILE A 285 -32.69 -7.72 -28.23
N VAL A 286 -32.68 -6.72 -29.13
CA VAL A 286 -33.82 -6.35 -29.98
C VAL A 286 -34.19 -7.49 -30.93
N GLU A 287 -33.20 -8.05 -31.64
CA GLU A 287 -33.42 -9.12 -32.62
C GLU A 287 -33.87 -10.44 -31.97
N ARG A 288 -33.30 -10.78 -30.82
CA ARG A 288 -33.54 -12.07 -30.17
C ARG A 288 -34.88 -12.17 -29.44
N TYR A 289 -35.40 -11.03 -28.95
CA TYR A 289 -36.57 -11.01 -28.07
C TYR A 289 -37.72 -10.11 -28.57
N ASP A 290 -37.64 -9.65 -29.83
CA ASP A 290 -38.66 -8.79 -30.48
C ASP A 290 -39.01 -7.54 -29.64
N LEU A 291 -37.97 -6.91 -29.06
CA LEU A 291 -38.10 -5.69 -28.26
C LEU A 291 -37.83 -4.46 -29.11
N SER A 292 -38.47 -3.32 -28.82
CA SER A 292 -38.07 -2.05 -29.44
C SER A 292 -36.66 -1.63 -28.99
N VAL A 293 -35.98 -0.80 -29.80
CA VAL A 293 -34.66 -0.24 -29.44
C VAL A 293 -34.69 0.47 -28.09
N GLN A 294 -35.80 1.15 -27.75
CA GLN A 294 -35.98 1.79 -26.44
C GLN A 294 -36.03 0.77 -25.30
N GLN A 295 -36.76 -0.34 -25.46
CA GLN A 295 -36.86 -1.41 -24.46
C GLN A 295 -35.54 -2.16 -24.30
N GLY A 296 -34.84 -2.48 -25.39
CA GLY A 296 -33.52 -3.11 -25.33
C GLY A 296 -32.48 -2.22 -24.64
N THR A 297 -32.54 -0.90 -24.90
CA THR A 297 -31.68 0.08 -24.20
C THR A 297 -32.02 0.18 -22.71
N GLU A 298 -33.30 0.16 -22.36
CA GLU A 298 -33.76 0.19 -20.97
C GLU A 298 -33.28 -1.04 -20.18
N LEU A 299 -33.45 -2.25 -20.73
CA LEU A 299 -33.00 -3.50 -20.11
C LEU A 299 -31.49 -3.46 -19.83
N LEU A 300 -30.69 -3.10 -20.84
CA LEU A 300 -29.24 -3.04 -20.70
C LEU A 300 -28.81 -1.95 -19.70
N LYS A 301 -29.53 -0.82 -19.65
CA LYS A 301 -29.29 0.24 -18.66
C LYS A 301 -29.56 -0.27 -17.24
N GLN A 302 -30.68 -0.95 -16.99
CA GLN A 302 -30.99 -1.49 -15.67
C GLN A 302 -29.98 -2.56 -15.22
N ALA A 303 -29.55 -3.44 -16.13
CA ALA A 303 -28.51 -4.43 -15.86
C ALA A 303 -27.16 -3.75 -15.53
N LYS A 304 -26.76 -2.73 -16.32
CA LYS A 304 -25.56 -1.93 -16.06
C LYS A 304 -25.63 -1.16 -14.75
N ASP A 305 -26.80 -0.64 -14.37
CA ASP A 305 -27.01 0.05 -13.10
C ASP A 305 -26.84 -0.90 -11.90
N ILE A 306 -27.32 -2.15 -12.02
CA ILE A 306 -27.08 -3.17 -10.99
C ILE A 306 -25.58 -3.50 -10.91
N ARG A 307 -24.90 -3.71 -12.04
CA ARG A 307 -23.45 -3.92 -12.05
C ARG A 307 -22.71 -2.74 -11.42
N ASN A 308 -23.07 -1.50 -11.71
CA ASN A 308 -22.41 -0.32 -11.15
C ASN A 308 -22.63 -0.22 -9.63
N LYS A 309 -23.85 -0.51 -9.14
CA LYS A 309 -24.16 -0.58 -7.70
C LYS A 309 -23.46 -1.73 -6.98
N LEU A 310 -23.28 -2.87 -7.64
CA LEU A 310 -22.52 -3.99 -7.09
C LEU A 310 -21.03 -3.65 -7.07
N LYS A 311 -20.49 -3.11 -8.17
CA LYS A 311 -19.07 -2.72 -8.32
C LYS A 311 -18.60 -1.81 -7.19
N SER A 312 -19.42 -0.86 -6.72
CA SER A 312 -19.06 0.02 -5.60
C SER A 312 -18.97 -0.71 -4.25
N ASN A 313 -19.61 -1.86 -4.12
CA ASN A 313 -19.73 -2.62 -2.87
C ASN A 313 -18.92 -3.93 -2.89
N VAL A 314 -18.25 -4.26 -4.01
CA VAL A 314 -17.46 -5.48 -4.11
C VAL A 314 -16.18 -5.34 -3.27
N TYR A 315 -16.05 -6.23 -2.30
CA TYR A 315 -14.87 -6.35 -1.46
C TYR A 315 -14.40 -7.81 -1.47
N PRO A 316 -13.21 -8.10 -2.04
CA PRO A 316 -12.66 -9.45 -2.06
C PRO A 316 -12.49 -10.00 -0.64
N LYS A 317 -13.06 -11.18 -0.39
CA LYS A 317 -12.89 -11.87 0.89
C LYS A 317 -11.64 -12.76 0.87
N LEU A 318 -10.76 -12.57 1.85
CA LEU A 318 -9.56 -13.36 2.07
C LEU A 318 -9.80 -14.42 3.17
N THR A 319 -10.85 -15.22 3.04
CA THR A 319 -11.12 -16.33 3.98
C THR A 319 -10.12 -17.46 3.81
N LEU A 320 -9.80 -18.20 4.88
CA LEU A 320 -8.73 -19.21 4.88
C LEU A 320 -8.88 -20.28 3.79
N ASP A 321 -10.12 -20.67 3.48
CA ASP A 321 -10.48 -21.61 2.42
C ASP A 321 -10.14 -21.09 1.02
N LYS A 322 -10.22 -19.78 0.81
CA LYS A 322 -9.94 -19.10 -0.48
C LYS A 322 -8.48 -18.68 -0.65
N LEU A 323 -7.61 -18.83 0.35
CA LEU A 323 -6.19 -18.40 0.29
C LEU A 323 -5.33 -19.28 -0.62
N LYS A 324 -5.48 -19.10 -1.93
CA LYS A 324 -4.70 -19.74 -3.00
C LYS A 324 -4.45 -18.73 -4.13
N GLY A 325 -3.44 -18.99 -4.98
CA GLY A 325 -3.13 -18.18 -6.16
C GLY A 325 -2.90 -16.70 -5.80
N LYS A 326 -3.59 -15.79 -6.52
CA LYS A 326 -3.48 -14.33 -6.33
C LYS A 326 -3.73 -13.85 -4.91
N ARG A 327 -4.67 -14.48 -4.17
CA ARG A 327 -4.95 -14.13 -2.76
C ARG A 327 -3.74 -14.41 -1.87
N LEU A 328 -2.99 -15.48 -2.15
CA LEU A 328 -1.78 -15.83 -1.39
C LEU A 328 -0.60 -14.93 -1.79
N GLN A 329 -0.42 -14.67 -3.10
CA GLN A 329 0.56 -13.72 -3.61
C GLN A 329 0.37 -12.32 -2.99
N LEU A 330 -0.88 -11.87 -2.86
CA LEU A 330 -1.22 -10.62 -2.18
C LEU A 330 -0.73 -10.60 -0.72
N LEU A 331 -0.91 -11.70 0.03
CA LEU A 331 -0.43 -11.76 1.42
C LEU A 331 1.10 -11.67 1.52
N HIS A 332 1.83 -12.34 0.62
CA HIS A 332 3.29 -12.22 0.57
C HIS A 332 3.73 -10.78 0.30
N LEU A 333 3.15 -10.12 -0.71
CA LEU A 333 3.47 -8.72 -1.01
C LEU A 333 3.17 -7.78 0.16
N LEU A 334 2.04 -7.99 0.84
CA LEU A 334 1.69 -7.21 2.03
C LEU A 334 2.65 -7.46 3.19
N ASN A 335 3.15 -8.68 3.36
CA ASN A 335 4.15 -8.99 4.39
C ASN A 335 5.51 -8.35 4.08
N VAL A 336 5.93 -8.36 2.82
CA VAL A 336 7.12 -7.62 2.38
C VAL A 336 6.94 -6.12 2.63
N TYR A 337 5.80 -5.55 2.23
CA TYR A 337 5.49 -4.13 2.47
C TYR A 337 5.49 -3.77 3.97
N ARG A 338 4.88 -4.62 4.81
CA ARG A 338 4.82 -4.45 6.26
C ARG A 338 6.20 -4.35 6.90
N ASN A 339 7.13 -5.18 6.45
CA ASN A 339 8.48 -5.26 7.02
C ASN A 339 9.48 -4.36 6.29
N TYR A 340 9.01 -3.54 5.34
CA TYR A 340 9.84 -2.65 4.54
C TYR A 340 10.36 -1.49 5.41
N PRO A 341 11.69 -1.33 5.61
CA PRO A 341 12.22 -0.28 6.47
C PRO A 341 11.92 1.14 5.94
N ASN A 342 11.53 2.05 6.84
CA ASN A 342 11.21 3.42 6.44
C ASN A 342 12.42 4.20 5.93
N ASP A 343 13.59 4.04 6.57
CA ASP A 343 14.83 4.70 6.16
C ASP A 343 15.22 4.28 4.73
N GLN A 344 15.02 3.01 4.42
CA GLN A 344 15.27 2.44 3.10
C GLN A 344 14.31 2.99 2.04
N ALA A 345 13.04 3.20 2.36
CA ALA A 345 12.08 3.80 1.42
C ALA A 345 12.45 5.26 1.06
N VAL A 346 13.05 6.00 1.99
CA VAL A 346 13.57 7.36 1.72
C VAL A 346 14.79 7.29 0.81
N GLU A 347 15.74 6.40 1.10
CA GLU A 347 16.93 6.19 0.26
C GLU A 347 16.56 5.73 -1.16
N GLU A 348 15.61 4.81 -1.31
CA GLU A 348 15.10 4.37 -2.63
C GLU A 348 14.55 5.54 -3.45
N LYS A 349 13.79 6.43 -2.81
CA LYS A 349 13.22 7.59 -3.48
C LYS A 349 14.30 8.54 -3.97
N VAL A 350 15.32 8.78 -3.14
CA VAL A 350 16.48 9.60 -3.53
C VAL A 350 17.24 8.95 -4.69
N VAL A 351 17.43 7.62 -4.66
CA VAL A 351 18.08 6.88 -5.75
C VAL A 351 17.28 6.97 -7.05
N LEU A 352 15.95 6.82 -7.00
CA LEU A 352 15.07 6.97 -8.17
C LEU A 352 15.08 8.39 -8.74
N GLU A 353 15.07 9.41 -7.88
CA GLU A 353 15.21 10.81 -8.30
C GLU A 353 16.60 11.07 -8.92
N ASN A 354 17.66 10.51 -8.34
CA ASN A 354 19.01 10.61 -8.89
C ASN A 354 19.12 9.93 -10.26
N TYR A 355 18.51 8.76 -10.47
CA TYR A 355 18.51 8.12 -11.79
C TYR A 355 17.81 8.97 -12.86
N LYS A 356 16.70 9.63 -12.53
CA LYS A 356 16.01 10.55 -13.44
C LYS A 356 16.85 11.81 -13.74
N GLN A 357 17.44 12.40 -12.71
CA GLN A 357 18.34 13.55 -12.87
C GLN A 357 19.60 13.19 -13.68
N LEU A 358 20.10 11.97 -13.54
CA LEU A 358 21.22 11.47 -14.33
C LEU A 358 20.87 11.38 -15.81
N GLU A 359 19.66 10.94 -16.16
CA GLU A 359 19.19 10.91 -17.55
C GLU A 359 19.11 12.33 -18.14
N GLU A 360 18.56 13.30 -17.39
CA GLU A 360 18.54 14.71 -17.79
C GLU A 360 19.95 15.31 -17.93
N LYS A 361 20.85 15.03 -16.97
CA LYS A 361 22.24 15.49 -17.02
C LYS A 361 22.97 14.91 -18.22
N LEU A 362 22.79 13.62 -18.51
CA LEU A 362 23.42 12.97 -19.66
C LEU A 362 22.92 13.58 -20.98
N ASN A 363 21.61 13.81 -21.12
CA ASN A 363 21.04 14.49 -22.29
C ASN A 363 21.57 15.93 -22.44
N SER A 364 21.76 16.65 -21.33
CA SER A 364 22.37 17.99 -21.36
C SER A 364 23.84 17.94 -21.80
N LEU A 365 24.57 16.91 -21.40
CA LEU A 365 25.97 16.69 -21.75
C LEU A 365 26.11 16.39 -23.25
N GLU A 366 25.25 15.52 -23.78
CA GLU A 366 25.15 15.22 -25.22
C GLU A 366 24.81 16.46 -26.05
N SER A 367 23.99 17.37 -25.52
CA SER A 367 23.67 18.64 -26.19
C SER A 367 24.85 19.61 -26.28
N ILE A 368 25.80 19.52 -25.34
CA ILE A 368 27.04 20.32 -25.35
C ILE A 368 28.04 19.68 -26.31
N ALA A 369 28.28 18.38 -26.17
CA ALA A 369 29.07 17.58 -27.10
C ALA A 369 28.60 16.11 -27.03
N PRO A 370 28.21 15.50 -28.16
CA PRO A 370 27.70 14.12 -28.21
C PRO A 370 28.70 13.06 -27.75
N ASN A 371 30.00 13.34 -27.88
CA ASN A 371 31.09 12.45 -27.51
C ASN A 371 32.38 13.23 -27.21
N ARG A 372 33.37 12.52 -26.67
CA ARG A 372 34.71 13.06 -26.35
C ARG A 372 35.51 13.56 -27.56
N TYR A 373 35.17 13.17 -28.78
CA TYR A 373 35.82 13.72 -29.97
C TYR A 373 35.31 15.14 -30.25
N LEU A 374 33.99 15.35 -30.18
CA LEU A 374 33.35 16.63 -30.46
C LEU A 374 33.62 17.69 -29.38
N THR A 375 34.09 17.31 -28.19
CA THR A 375 34.57 18.27 -27.17
C THR A 375 35.76 19.11 -27.64
N ASN A 376 36.52 18.65 -28.64
CA ASN A 376 37.60 19.43 -29.25
C ASN A 376 37.08 20.70 -29.95
N SER A 377 35.77 20.78 -30.21
CA SER A 377 35.11 21.87 -30.95
C SER A 377 34.52 22.96 -30.05
N ILE A 378 34.49 22.72 -28.74
CA ILE A 378 33.89 23.63 -27.76
C ILE A 378 34.96 24.44 -27.03
N SER A 379 34.56 25.52 -26.35
CA SER A 379 35.49 26.35 -25.58
C SER A 379 36.09 25.59 -24.39
N SER A 380 37.29 25.98 -23.92
CA SER A 380 37.94 25.34 -22.77
C SER A 380 37.07 25.38 -21.50
N ASN A 381 36.34 26.46 -21.28
CA ASN A 381 35.38 26.55 -20.16
C ASN A 381 34.23 25.55 -20.31
N SER A 382 33.71 25.38 -21.54
CA SER A 382 32.66 24.40 -21.84
C SER A 382 33.17 22.96 -21.69
N PHE A 383 34.42 22.71 -22.06
CA PHE A 383 35.07 21.42 -21.89
C PHE A 383 35.30 21.07 -20.42
N GLU A 384 35.77 22.02 -19.60
CA GLU A 384 35.96 21.79 -18.17
C GLU A 384 34.63 21.45 -17.49
N TYR A 385 33.56 22.18 -17.84
CA TYR A 385 32.21 21.84 -17.40
C TYR A 385 31.76 20.44 -17.87
N TRP A 386 32.00 20.08 -19.13
CA TRP A 386 31.67 18.76 -19.68
C TRP A 386 32.41 17.65 -18.92
N ARG A 387 33.72 17.81 -18.70
CA ARG A 387 34.59 16.83 -18.00
C ARG A 387 34.18 16.64 -16.54
N GLU A 388 33.91 17.72 -15.82
CA GLU A 388 33.48 17.63 -14.43
C GLU A 388 32.07 17.03 -14.31
N SER A 389 31.17 17.37 -15.24
CA SER A 389 29.82 16.80 -15.27
C SER A 389 29.84 15.30 -15.59
N GLU A 390 30.71 14.84 -16.49
CA GLU A 390 30.90 13.41 -16.78
C GLU A 390 31.41 12.65 -15.54
N LYS A 391 32.42 13.18 -14.84
CA LYS A 391 32.89 12.60 -13.56
C LYS A 391 31.79 12.57 -12.50
N GLU A 392 31.00 13.62 -12.40
CA GLU A 392 29.88 13.71 -11.46
C GLU A 392 28.84 12.62 -11.75
N ILE A 393 28.50 12.40 -13.03
CA ILE A 393 27.60 11.33 -13.47
C ILE A 393 28.11 9.96 -12.98
N TYR A 394 29.38 9.63 -13.23
CA TYR A 394 29.96 8.36 -12.78
C TYR A 394 29.94 8.21 -11.25
N ARG A 395 30.22 9.27 -10.49
CA ARG A 395 30.15 9.26 -9.02
C ARG A 395 28.73 9.03 -8.50
N ILE A 396 27.73 9.66 -9.11
CA ILE A 396 26.32 9.47 -8.71
C ILE A 396 25.86 8.06 -9.04
N ILE A 397 26.24 7.51 -10.21
CA ILE A 397 25.94 6.11 -10.59
C ILE A 397 26.53 5.14 -9.57
N ASP A 398 27.80 5.31 -9.21
CA ASP A 398 28.48 4.50 -8.20
C ASP A 398 27.78 4.57 -6.82
N GLY A 399 27.35 5.77 -6.42
CA GLY A 399 26.47 5.96 -5.25
C GLY A 399 25.19 5.14 -5.35
N CYS A 400 24.48 5.23 -6.46
CA CYS A 400 23.22 4.52 -6.67
C CYS A 400 23.39 2.99 -6.69
N ILE A 401 24.49 2.47 -7.27
CA ILE A 401 24.80 1.02 -7.29
C ILE A 401 25.02 0.49 -5.87
N ARG A 402 25.77 1.23 -5.03
CA ARG A 402 26.02 0.84 -3.64
C ARG A 402 24.71 0.69 -2.86
N VAL A 403 23.83 1.69 -2.96
CA VAL A 403 22.56 1.66 -2.24
C VAL A 403 21.67 0.53 -2.80
N ASN A 404 21.63 0.32 -4.12
CA ASN A 404 20.81 -0.72 -4.75
C ASN A 404 21.23 -2.16 -4.41
N ARG A 405 22.53 -2.43 -4.19
CA ARG A 405 23.00 -3.74 -3.72
C ARG A 405 22.39 -4.11 -2.35
N THR A 406 22.10 -3.11 -1.51
CA THR A 406 21.49 -3.30 -0.19
C THR A 406 19.99 -3.63 -0.27
N PHE A 407 19.29 -3.15 -1.30
CA PHE A 407 17.83 -3.28 -1.43
C PHE A 407 17.35 -4.71 -1.72
N LYS A 408 18.11 -5.51 -2.49
CA LYS A 408 17.68 -6.87 -2.92
C LYS A 408 17.40 -7.87 -1.80
N ASN A 409 17.91 -7.62 -0.59
CA ASN A 409 17.71 -8.50 0.56
C ASN A 409 16.33 -8.36 1.22
N TYR A 410 15.63 -7.24 1.02
CA TYR A 410 14.38 -6.92 1.72
C TYR A 410 13.11 -7.25 0.92
N LEU A 411 13.26 -7.58 -0.36
CA LEU A 411 12.15 -7.90 -1.27
C LEU A 411 11.70 -9.36 -1.20
N LYS A 412 12.48 -10.22 -0.55
CA LYS A 412 12.12 -11.63 -0.38
C LYS A 412 11.25 -11.78 0.85
N ASP A 413 10.06 -12.34 0.66
CA ASP A 413 9.34 -12.88 1.79
C ASP A 413 10.08 -14.12 2.28
N ASN A 414 10.45 -14.10 3.57
CA ASN A 414 11.13 -15.22 4.21
C ASN A 414 10.16 -16.29 4.68
N LEU A 415 8.85 -16.03 4.59
CA LEU A 415 7.80 -16.96 4.99
C LEU A 415 7.36 -17.83 3.82
N ASN A 416 7.10 -19.10 4.10
CA ASN A 416 6.42 -19.99 3.15
C ASN A 416 4.88 -19.81 3.19
N ASP A 417 4.18 -20.43 2.24
CA ASP A 417 2.72 -20.38 2.10
C ASP A 417 1.93 -20.77 3.37
N GLN A 418 2.45 -21.69 4.19
CA GLN A 418 1.77 -22.11 5.43
C GLN A 418 2.01 -21.09 6.55
N GLU A 419 3.23 -20.57 6.65
CA GLU A 419 3.60 -19.58 7.65
C GLU A 419 2.87 -18.25 7.43
N ILE A 420 2.74 -17.80 6.17
CA ILE A 420 1.99 -16.57 5.86
C ILE A 420 0.51 -16.72 6.16
N LYS A 421 -0.07 -17.91 5.93
CA LYS A 421 -1.47 -18.21 6.30
C LYS A 421 -1.67 -18.16 7.81
N ALA A 422 -0.75 -18.75 8.58
CA ALA A 422 -0.79 -18.70 10.04
C ALA A 422 -0.62 -17.25 10.56
N LEU A 423 0.25 -16.46 9.94
CA LEU A 423 0.42 -15.03 10.25
C LEU A 423 -0.87 -14.24 9.96
N PHE A 424 -1.48 -14.47 8.80
CA PHE A 424 -2.75 -13.86 8.44
C PHE A 424 -3.88 -14.29 9.38
N GLU A 425 -3.94 -15.55 9.79
CA GLU A 425 -4.93 -16.02 10.77
C GLU A 425 -4.82 -15.30 12.12
N LYS A 426 -3.59 -15.00 12.55
CA LYS A 426 -3.33 -14.28 13.79
C LYS A 426 -3.55 -12.77 13.70
N ASP A 427 -3.37 -12.17 12.52
CA ASP A 427 -3.28 -10.71 12.36
C ASP A 427 -3.92 -10.18 11.05
N SER A 428 -5.03 -10.78 10.61
CA SER A 428 -5.72 -10.41 9.37
C SER A 428 -6.15 -8.94 9.32
N ALA A 429 -6.48 -8.36 10.48
CA ALA A 429 -6.78 -6.95 10.68
C ALA A 429 -5.71 -6.02 10.07
N THR A 430 -4.43 -6.33 10.31
CA THR A 430 -3.31 -5.53 9.81
C THR A 430 -3.20 -5.62 8.28
N PHE A 431 -3.38 -6.81 7.71
CA PHE A 431 -3.36 -7.00 6.25
C PHE A 431 -4.45 -6.18 5.55
N TYR A 432 -5.69 -6.20 6.06
CA TYR A 432 -6.76 -5.36 5.51
C TYR A 432 -6.50 -3.85 5.69
N ALA A 433 -5.88 -3.44 6.80
CA ALA A 433 -5.47 -2.05 6.98
C ALA A 433 -4.40 -1.61 5.96
N LEU A 434 -3.45 -2.48 5.65
CA LEU A 434 -2.43 -2.24 4.62
C LEU A 434 -3.05 -2.18 3.21
N ILE A 435 -4.00 -3.07 2.89
CA ILE A 435 -4.73 -3.01 1.61
C ILE A 435 -5.45 -1.66 1.47
N GLU A 436 -6.18 -1.21 2.50
CA GLU A 436 -6.88 0.08 2.47
C GLU A 436 -5.94 1.28 2.37
N GLU A 437 -4.75 1.17 2.98
CA GLU A 437 -3.70 2.18 2.90
C GLU A 437 -3.14 2.29 1.47
N ILE A 438 -2.74 1.17 0.90
CA ILE A 438 -2.09 1.09 -0.41
C ILE A 438 -3.09 1.44 -1.53
N THR A 439 -4.33 0.96 -1.45
CA THR A 439 -5.37 1.19 -2.46
C THR A 439 -6.02 2.58 -2.37
N GLY A 440 -5.65 3.39 -1.37
CA GLY A 440 -6.16 4.76 -1.22
C GLY A 440 -7.58 4.87 -0.64
N ASN A 441 -8.21 3.76 -0.26
CA ASN A 441 -9.55 3.73 0.33
C ASN A 441 -9.63 4.48 1.67
N LYS A 442 -8.51 4.70 2.38
CA LYS A 442 -8.47 5.52 3.60
C LYS A 442 -9.02 6.95 3.42
N LYS A 443 -8.84 7.56 2.25
CA LYS A 443 -9.27 8.95 1.99
C LYS A 443 -10.76 9.10 1.67
N ASN A 444 -11.47 8.00 1.37
CA ASN A 444 -12.83 8.03 0.85
C ASN A 444 -13.89 7.54 1.85
N TYR A 445 -13.52 7.33 3.12
CA TYR A 445 -14.52 6.95 4.13
C TYR A 445 -15.46 8.13 4.42
N ASN A 446 -16.71 8.00 4.00
CA ASN A 446 -17.78 8.94 4.31
C ASN A 446 -18.83 8.25 5.21
N PRO A 447 -18.93 8.62 6.49
CA PRO A 447 -19.99 8.14 7.37
C PRO A 447 -21.35 8.64 6.88
N SER A 448 -22.31 7.75 6.64
CA SER A 448 -23.67 8.10 6.17
C SER A 448 -24.43 9.04 7.12
N ASP A 449 -24.06 9.03 8.39
CA ASP A 449 -24.81 9.66 9.48
C ASP A 449 -24.23 11.02 9.89
N LEU A 450 -23.13 11.47 9.27
CA LEU A 450 -22.50 12.76 9.57
C LEU A 450 -22.66 13.75 8.39
N PRO A 451 -22.88 15.05 8.68
CA PRO A 451 -22.86 16.08 7.64
C PRO A 451 -21.49 16.18 6.93
N ASP A 452 -21.50 16.37 5.61
CA ASP A 452 -20.28 16.40 4.78
C ASP A 452 -19.25 17.44 5.25
N TYR A 453 -19.69 18.60 5.77
CA TYR A 453 -18.77 19.62 6.27
C TYR A 453 -17.96 19.13 7.48
N ILE A 454 -18.55 18.32 8.37
CA ILE A 454 -17.83 17.70 9.50
C ILE A 454 -16.80 16.71 8.98
N VAL A 455 -17.21 15.89 8.02
CA VAL A 455 -16.35 14.84 7.44
C VAL A 455 -15.11 15.46 6.81
N GLN A 456 -15.26 16.54 6.04
CA GLN A 456 -14.15 17.25 5.42
C GLN A 456 -13.18 17.86 6.44
N GLU A 457 -13.69 18.50 7.50
CA GLU A 457 -12.84 19.10 8.55
C GLU A 457 -12.07 18.04 9.34
N VAL A 458 -12.74 16.94 9.69
CA VAL A 458 -12.09 15.81 10.37
C VAL A 458 -11.01 15.17 9.49
N GLN A 459 -11.27 14.99 8.19
CA GLN A 459 -10.29 14.39 7.27
C GLN A 459 -9.02 15.23 7.08
N LYS A 460 -9.13 16.57 7.15
CA LYS A 460 -7.98 17.51 7.09
C LYS A 460 -7.06 17.37 8.31
N THR A 461 -7.59 16.90 9.43
CA THR A 461 -6.85 16.76 10.68
C THR A 461 -5.75 15.70 10.54
N LYS A 462 -4.54 16.03 10.99
CA LYS A 462 -3.38 15.12 10.97
C LYS A 462 -3.02 14.67 12.38
N LEU A 463 -2.76 13.38 12.53
CA LEU A 463 -2.28 12.79 13.78
C LEU A 463 -0.79 12.46 13.65
N ASP A 464 0.00 12.90 14.62
CA ASP A 464 1.38 12.47 14.82
C ASP A 464 1.40 11.15 15.60
N LEU A 465 1.59 10.05 14.86
CA LEU A 465 1.56 8.69 15.40
C LEU A 465 2.97 8.11 15.63
N LYS A 466 4.00 8.94 15.80
CA LYS A 466 5.34 8.46 16.15
C LYS A 466 5.30 7.61 17.44
N GLY A 467 5.81 6.37 17.37
CA GLY A 467 5.76 5.40 18.47
C GLY A 467 4.47 4.58 18.57
N PHE A 468 3.51 4.78 17.66
CA PHE A 468 2.35 3.91 17.48
C PHE A 468 2.67 2.80 16.47
N LYS A 469 2.43 1.55 16.85
CA LYS A 469 2.84 0.35 16.08
C LYS A 469 1.72 -0.25 15.23
N ALA A 470 0.48 0.18 15.42
CA ALA A 470 -0.68 -0.40 14.73
C ALA A 470 -1.00 0.35 13.42
N HIS A 471 -1.45 -0.38 12.40
CA HIS A 471 -2.03 0.21 11.20
C HIS A 471 -3.54 0.40 11.40
N LEU A 472 -4.00 1.67 11.39
CA LEU A 472 -5.41 1.99 11.48
C LEU A 472 -6.14 1.66 10.18
N ARG A 473 -7.33 1.08 10.29
CA ARG A 473 -8.30 1.01 9.18
C ARG A 473 -8.79 2.41 8.81
N SER A 474 -9.33 2.58 7.61
CA SER A 474 -9.93 3.83 7.11
C SER A 474 -10.90 4.47 8.11
N TYR A 475 -11.88 3.70 8.59
CA TYR A 475 -12.83 4.18 9.59
C TYR A 475 -12.13 4.46 10.94
N GLN A 476 -11.14 3.65 11.36
CA GLN A 476 -10.43 3.89 12.63
C GLN A 476 -9.62 5.18 12.59
N ASP A 477 -8.94 5.46 11.47
CA ASP A 477 -8.22 6.72 11.23
C ASP A 477 -9.17 7.92 11.32
N PHE A 478 -10.30 7.85 10.62
CA PHE A 478 -11.35 8.87 10.72
C PHE A 478 -11.85 9.04 12.17
N GLY A 479 -12.09 7.94 12.88
CA GLY A 479 -12.56 7.95 14.26
C GLY A 479 -11.56 8.57 15.23
N SER A 480 -10.26 8.25 15.09
CA SER A 480 -9.20 8.88 15.88
C SER A 480 -9.09 10.38 15.60
N LYS A 481 -9.18 10.80 14.32
CA LYS A 481 -9.21 12.22 13.95
C LYS A 481 -10.43 12.92 14.51
N TYR A 482 -11.60 12.28 14.46
CA TYR A 482 -12.85 12.81 15.01
C TYR A 482 -12.71 13.05 16.52
N ILE A 483 -12.20 12.06 17.27
CA ILE A 483 -11.99 12.16 18.72
C ILE A 483 -11.06 13.32 19.06
N PHE A 484 -9.96 13.46 18.32
CA PHE A 484 -9.01 14.55 18.52
C PHE A 484 -9.61 15.91 18.16
N TYR A 485 -10.28 16.04 17.01
CA TYR A 485 -10.85 17.29 16.53
C TYR A 485 -11.92 17.85 17.48
N PHE A 486 -12.86 17.01 17.92
CA PHE A 486 -13.96 17.44 18.80
C PHE A 486 -13.61 17.44 20.29
N GLN A 487 -12.51 16.78 20.67
CA GLN A 487 -11.96 16.68 22.03
C GLN A 487 -12.84 15.91 23.04
N LYS A 488 -14.15 16.12 23.01
CA LYS A 488 -15.14 15.55 23.93
C LYS A 488 -16.11 14.68 23.12
N THR A 489 -15.86 13.38 23.12
CA THR A 489 -16.53 12.43 22.21
C THR A 489 -17.15 11.27 22.97
N LEU A 490 -18.38 10.91 22.57
CA LEU A 490 -19.05 9.66 22.87
C LEU A 490 -18.93 8.75 21.63
N LEU A 491 -18.05 7.75 21.73
CA LEU A 491 -17.82 6.76 20.69
C LEU A 491 -18.75 5.55 20.89
N GLY A 492 -19.80 5.50 20.08
CA GLY A 492 -20.84 4.48 20.05
C GLY A 492 -20.61 3.34 19.06
N ASP A 493 -19.37 3.14 18.59
CA ASP A 493 -19.03 2.06 17.66
C ASP A 493 -19.44 0.68 18.19
N GLU A 494 -19.97 -0.15 17.29
CA GLU A 494 -20.30 -1.53 17.59
C GLU A 494 -19.08 -2.31 18.12
N MET A 495 -19.35 -3.32 18.94
CA MET A 495 -18.29 -4.13 19.55
C MET A 495 -17.47 -4.86 18.49
N GLY A 496 -16.15 -4.87 18.68
CA GLY A 496 -15.25 -5.52 17.74
C GLY A 496 -14.67 -4.61 16.64
N LEU A 497 -14.99 -3.31 16.62
CA LEU A 497 -14.44 -2.35 15.66
C LEU A 497 -13.09 -1.72 16.07
N GLY A 498 -12.49 -2.14 17.19
CA GLY A 498 -11.19 -1.64 17.63
C GLY A 498 -11.21 -0.23 18.23
N LYS A 499 -12.19 0.06 19.11
CA LYS A 499 -12.27 1.34 19.85
C LYS A 499 -11.01 1.64 20.67
N THR A 500 -10.43 0.62 21.29
CA THR A 500 -9.17 0.72 22.06
C THR A 500 -8.03 1.28 21.20
N ILE A 501 -7.82 0.74 20.00
CA ILE A 501 -6.77 1.18 19.08
C ILE A 501 -7.00 2.65 18.67
N GLN A 502 -8.26 3.06 18.42
CA GLN A 502 -8.58 4.45 18.10
C GLN A 502 -8.22 5.41 19.25
N ALA A 503 -8.51 5.01 20.49
CA ALA A 503 -8.19 5.79 21.69
C ALA A 503 -6.66 5.88 21.91
N LEU A 504 -5.93 4.79 21.71
CA LEU A 504 -4.46 4.74 21.85
C LEU A 504 -3.74 5.56 20.77
N ALA A 505 -4.28 5.65 19.56
CA ALA A 505 -3.77 6.53 18.52
C ALA A 505 -3.86 8.01 18.95
N VAL A 506 -4.99 8.42 19.53
CA VAL A 506 -5.17 9.79 20.07
C VAL A 506 -4.26 10.04 21.27
N ALA A 507 -4.16 9.09 22.20
CA ALA A 507 -3.26 9.20 23.35
C ALA A 507 -1.79 9.35 22.92
N THR A 508 -1.37 8.62 21.89
CA THR A 508 -0.02 8.72 21.30
C THR A 508 0.19 10.09 20.67
N HIS A 509 -0.78 10.57 19.90
CA HIS A 509 -0.72 11.89 19.30
C HIS A 509 -0.59 13.00 20.36
N LEU A 510 -1.44 12.99 21.40
CA LEU A 510 -1.39 13.97 22.48
C LEU A 510 -0.06 13.92 23.25
N SER A 511 0.47 12.72 23.50
CA SER A 511 1.78 12.58 24.13
C SER A 511 2.91 13.20 23.29
N ASN A 512 2.87 13.06 21.96
CA ASN A 512 3.83 13.69 21.05
C ASN A 512 3.70 15.23 21.02
N GLN A 513 2.54 15.77 21.41
CA GLN A 513 2.29 17.21 21.60
C GLN A 513 2.59 17.70 23.04
N GLY A 514 3.20 16.87 23.89
CA GLY A 514 3.51 17.20 25.28
C GLY A 514 2.37 17.01 26.28
N LYS A 515 1.18 16.59 25.83
CA LYS A 515 0.02 16.22 26.66
C LYS A 515 0.06 14.74 27.01
N ASN A 516 0.96 14.37 27.94
CA ASN A 516 1.30 12.97 28.19
C ASN A 516 0.58 12.34 29.40
N ARG A 517 -0.36 13.00 30.08
CA ARG A 517 -1.08 12.45 31.24
C ARG A 517 -2.45 11.92 30.86
N CYS A 518 -2.51 10.62 30.55
CA CYS A 518 -3.75 9.95 30.15
C CYS A 518 -4.33 9.08 31.26
N LEU A 519 -5.64 9.17 31.51
CA LEU A 519 -6.40 8.27 32.38
C LEU A 519 -7.22 7.28 31.55
N VAL A 520 -7.15 5.99 31.89
CA VAL A 520 -8.07 4.98 31.36
C VAL A 520 -8.87 4.37 32.51
N VAL A 521 -10.19 4.49 32.45
CA VAL A 521 -11.14 3.84 33.36
C VAL A 521 -11.85 2.73 32.60
N SER A 522 -11.71 1.49 33.03
CA SER A 522 -12.35 0.33 32.38
C SER A 522 -12.95 -0.66 33.40
N PRO A 523 -13.85 -1.56 32.97
CA PRO A 523 -14.27 -2.69 33.82
C PRO A 523 -13.09 -3.53 34.28
N LEU A 524 -13.21 -4.13 35.47
CA LEU A 524 -12.15 -4.95 36.06
C LEU A 524 -11.72 -6.13 35.17
N SER A 525 -12.66 -6.70 34.41
CA SER A 525 -12.45 -7.86 33.54
C SER A 525 -11.58 -7.58 32.32
N VAL A 526 -11.50 -6.33 31.86
CA VAL A 526 -10.80 -5.95 30.60
C VAL A 526 -9.53 -5.15 30.86
N LEU A 527 -9.23 -4.88 32.13
CA LEU A 527 -8.09 -4.09 32.54
C LEU A 527 -6.75 -4.70 32.08
N GLU A 528 -6.61 -6.02 32.18
CA GLU A 528 -5.41 -6.72 31.70
C GLU A 528 -5.30 -6.69 30.16
N ASN A 529 -6.43 -6.74 29.44
CA ASN A 529 -6.45 -6.57 27.99
C ASN A 529 -5.99 -5.15 27.59
N TRP A 530 -6.46 -4.11 28.28
CA TRP A 530 -5.98 -2.74 28.08
C TRP A 530 -4.48 -2.61 28.28
N ARG A 531 -3.93 -3.19 29.35
CA ARG A 531 -2.48 -3.19 29.61
C ARG A 531 -1.70 -3.82 28.45
N ARG A 532 -2.12 -5.00 28.00
CA ARG A 532 -1.50 -5.71 26.87
C ARG A 532 -1.61 -4.92 25.56
N GLU A 533 -2.76 -4.30 25.28
CA GLU A 533 -2.96 -3.48 24.08
C GLU A 533 -2.10 -2.21 24.08
N ILE A 534 -1.94 -1.55 25.23
CA ILE A 534 -1.06 -0.38 25.40
C ILE A 534 0.39 -0.78 25.08
N GLU A 535 0.88 -1.86 25.69
CA GLU A 535 2.25 -2.36 25.50
C GLU A 535 2.50 -2.86 24.07
N LYS A 536 1.50 -3.50 23.48
CA LYS A 536 1.56 -4.03 22.12
C LYS A 536 1.61 -2.92 21.07
N TRP A 537 0.76 -1.91 21.21
CA TRP A 537 0.51 -0.94 20.14
C TRP A 537 1.18 0.41 20.32
N THR A 538 1.68 0.73 21.51
CA THR A 538 2.29 2.04 21.79
C THR A 538 3.65 1.88 22.46
N ASN A 539 4.43 2.95 22.46
CA ASN A 539 5.63 3.08 23.30
C ASN A 539 5.35 3.86 24.61
N LEU A 540 4.06 4.14 24.91
CA LEU A 540 3.67 4.88 26.11
C LEU A 540 3.84 4.00 27.35
N LYS A 541 4.32 4.58 28.44
CA LYS A 541 4.41 3.90 29.73
C LYS A 541 3.02 3.63 30.28
N CYS A 542 2.76 2.42 30.74
CA CYS A 542 1.50 2.01 31.35
C CYS A 542 1.68 1.78 32.86
N PHE A 543 0.87 2.45 33.67
CA PHE A 543 0.85 2.31 35.13
C PHE A 543 -0.53 1.83 35.58
N VAL A 544 -0.57 0.80 36.41
CA VAL A 544 -1.85 0.22 36.86
C VAL A 544 -2.12 0.64 38.31
N PHE A 545 -3.21 1.37 38.54
CA PHE A 545 -3.64 1.79 39.88
C PHE A 545 -4.46 0.67 40.56
N ARG A 546 -3.77 -0.42 40.92
CA ARG A 546 -4.35 -1.60 41.56
C ARG A 546 -3.33 -2.25 42.50
N GLY A 547 -3.80 -3.09 43.41
CA GLY A 547 -2.98 -3.84 44.36
C GLY A 547 -3.12 -3.30 45.78
N ASN A 548 -2.11 -3.56 46.61
CA ASN A 548 -2.04 -3.00 47.95
C ASN A 548 -1.76 -1.48 47.90
N LYS A 549 -1.86 -0.81 49.04
CA LYS A 549 -1.66 0.65 49.13
C LYS A 549 -0.28 1.09 48.62
N ALA A 550 0.78 0.33 48.94
CA ALA A 550 2.14 0.65 48.53
C ALA A 550 2.33 0.59 47.01
N THR A 551 1.82 -0.45 46.34
CA THR A 551 1.89 -0.60 44.88
C THR A 551 1.14 0.51 44.16
N LYS A 552 -0.05 0.88 44.65
CA LYS A 552 -0.84 1.98 44.07
C LYS A 552 -0.09 3.30 44.16
N GLU A 553 0.45 3.61 45.34
CA GLU A 553 1.18 4.85 45.59
C GLU A 553 2.45 4.93 44.74
N GLN A 554 3.20 3.82 44.65
CA GLN A 554 4.40 3.75 43.82
C GLN A 554 4.10 3.96 42.33
N ASN A 555 3.05 3.32 41.81
CA ASN A 555 2.65 3.47 40.41
C ASN A 555 2.12 4.87 40.11
N LEU A 556 1.36 5.46 41.03
CA LEU A 556 0.86 6.82 40.89
C LEU A 556 2.01 7.83 40.88
N ALA A 557 2.95 7.73 41.83
CA ALA A 557 4.11 8.64 41.89
C ALA A 557 4.98 8.57 40.63
N LYS A 558 5.27 7.36 40.12
CA LYS A 558 6.03 7.19 38.86
C LYS A 558 5.29 7.75 37.65
N TRP A 559 3.97 7.64 37.61
CA TRP A 559 3.15 8.21 36.56
C TRP A 559 3.15 9.75 36.63
N GLU A 560 3.08 10.34 37.83
CA GLU A 560 3.16 11.79 38.04
C GLU A 560 4.50 12.37 37.54
N GLU A 561 5.60 11.64 37.79
CA GLU A 561 6.96 12.00 37.36
C GLU A 561 7.16 11.86 35.85
N THR A 562 6.73 10.74 35.26
CA THR A 562 7.13 10.38 33.88
C THR A 562 6.04 10.56 32.84
N GLY A 563 4.79 10.79 33.26
CA GLY A 563 3.62 10.76 32.38
C GLY A 563 3.33 9.35 31.85
N GLY A 564 2.44 9.27 30.86
CA GLY A 564 1.96 8.05 30.24
C GLY A 564 0.50 7.75 30.58
N ILE A 565 0.13 6.47 30.53
CA ILE A 565 -1.24 6.01 30.74
C ILE A 565 -1.38 5.46 32.15
N LEU A 566 -2.27 6.06 32.95
CA LEU A 566 -2.73 5.53 34.23
C LEU A 566 -4.02 4.71 34.02
N LEU A 567 -3.94 3.41 34.24
CA LEU A 567 -5.04 2.47 34.08
C LEU A 567 -5.68 2.14 35.43
N THR A 568 -6.99 2.32 35.51
CA THR A 568 -7.77 2.04 36.72
C THR A 568 -9.13 1.42 36.37
N ASN A 569 -9.87 1.01 37.40
CA ASN A 569 -11.25 0.54 37.25
C ASN A 569 -12.22 1.39 38.07
N TYR A 570 -13.51 1.29 37.72
CA TYR A 570 -14.59 2.06 38.34
C TYR A 570 -14.61 2.03 39.88
N SER A 571 -14.24 0.92 40.51
CA SER A 571 -14.26 0.82 41.99
C SER A 571 -13.10 1.58 42.64
N GLN A 572 -11.98 1.74 41.92
CA GLN A 572 -10.79 2.42 42.42
C GLN A 572 -10.79 3.92 42.19
N CYS A 573 -11.69 4.46 41.36
CA CYS A 573 -11.79 5.90 41.07
C CYS A 573 -11.99 6.75 42.34
N GLY A 574 -12.76 6.26 43.32
CA GLY A 574 -12.94 6.97 44.60
C GLY A 574 -11.63 7.09 45.39
N ILE A 575 -10.86 6.00 45.46
CA ILE A 575 -9.57 5.96 46.15
C ILE A 575 -8.55 6.84 45.42
N LEU A 576 -8.53 6.80 44.09
CA LEU A 576 -7.64 7.66 43.29
C LEU A 576 -7.96 9.14 43.52
N LYS A 577 -9.24 9.51 43.53
CA LYS A 577 -9.69 10.87 43.84
C LYS A 577 -9.23 11.33 45.23
N GLU A 578 -9.29 10.45 46.23
CA GLU A 578 -8.88 10.78 47.60
C GLU A 578 -7.36 10.78 47.79
N SER A 579 -6.59 10.17 46.89
CA SER A 579 -5.13 10.01 47.02
C SER A 579 -4.32 11.30 46.79
N ARG A 580 -4.94 12.32 46.18
CA ARG A 580 -4.33 13.62 45.87
C ARG A 580 -5.42 14.69 45.94
N GLU A 581 -5.06 15.90 46.35
CA GLU A 581 -5.99 17.03 46.32
C GLU A 581 -6.35 17.44 44.88
N LYS A 582 -5.39 17.34 43.96
CA LYS A 582 -5.57 17.65 42.54
C LYS A 582 -4.76 16.69 41.68
N ILE A 583 -5.43 16.04 40.73
CA ILE A 583 -4.79 15.24 39.67
C ILE A 583 -5.29 15.80 38.35
N ASP A 584 -4.38 16.31 37.54
CA ASP A 584 -4.70 16.84 36.22
C ASP A 584 -4.41 15.77 35.16
N PHE A 585 -5.41 15.45 34.34
CA PHE A 585 -5.28 14.56 33.19
C PHE A 585 -5.56 15.35 31.92
N ASP A 586 -4.69 15.19 30.93
CA ASP A 586 -4.86 15.81 29.61
C ASP A 586 -5.95 15.09 28.80
N PHE A 587 -6.01 13.77 28.96
CA PHE A 587 -6.95 12.91 28.24
C PHE A 587 -7.55 11.86 29.17
N ALA A 588 -8.88 11.79 29.22
CA ALA A 588 -9.60 10.77 29.96
C ALA A 588 -10.36 9.84 29.00
N ILE A 589 -10.10 8.55 29.10
CA ILE A 589 -10.78 7.49 28.37
C ILE A 589 -11.61 6.69 29.36
N VAL A 590 -12.92 6.60 29.12
CA VAL A 590 -13.86 5.82 29.93
C VAL A 590 -14.48 4.74 29.06
N ASP A 591 -14.03 3.51 29.26
CA ASP A 591 -14.50 2.33 28.54
C ASP A 591 -15.72 1.71 29.21
N GLU A 592 -16.64 1.17 28.40
CA GLU A 592 -17.96 0.71 28.83
C GLU A 592 -18.74 1.77 29.64
N ALA A 593 -18.80 2.98 29.10
CA ALA A 593 -19.43 4.15 29.70
C ALA A 593 -20.92 3.97 30.03
N HIS A 594 -21.58 2.92 29.52
CA HIS A 594 -22.91 2.52 29.97
C HIS A 594 -22.95 2.20 31.48
N LEU A 595 -21.81 1.92 32.11
CA LEU A 595 -21.68 1.79 33.55
C LEU A 595 -21.76 3.12 34.30
N ILE A 596 -21.71 4.28 33.64
CA ILE A 596 -21.87 5.58 34.32
C ILE A 596 -23.10 6.37 33.87
N LYS A 597 -24.00 5.72 33.12
CA LYS A 597 -25.26 6.29 32.61
C LYS A 597 -26.22 6.89 33.63
N ASN A 598 -26.07 6.55 34.92
CA ASN A 598 -26.89 7.11 36.00
C ASN A 598 -26.04 8.05 36.85
N PRO A 599 -26.20 9.39 36.71
CA PRO A 599 -25.41 10.40 37.42
C PRO A 599 -25.49 10.31 38.95
N SER A 600 -26.57 9.75 39.49
CA SER A 600 -26.76 9.65 40.95
C SER A 600 -25.81 8.67 41.63
N THR A 601 -25.28 7.69 40.87
CA THR A 601 -24.48 6.60 41.42
C THR A 601 -23.09 7.06 41.88
N LYS A 602 -22.56 6.47 42.96
CA LYS A 602 -21.21 6.80 43.50
C LYS A 602 -20.11 6.65 42.44
N ARG A 603 -20.20 5.62 41.60
CA ARG A 603 -19.29 5.39 40.47
C ARG A 603 -19.29 6.56 39.47
N SER A 604 -20.47 7.04 39.06
CA SER A 604 -20.59 8.14 38.10
C SER A 604 -20.05 9.44 38.68
N LYS A 605 -20.36 9.73 39.95
CA LYS A 605 -19.83 10.91 40.66
C LYS A 605 -18.31 10.89 40.73
N ASN A 606 -17.72 9.78 41.16
CA ASN A 606 -16.27 9.64 41.26
C ASN A 606 -15.56 9.78 39.91
N VAL A 607 -16.10 9.17 38.85
CA VAL A 607 -15.52 9.30 37.50
C VAL A 607 -15.65 10.72 36.99
N ASN A 608 -16.83 11.34 37.11
CA ASN A 608 -17.06 12.72 36.69
C ASN A 608 -16.09 13.69 37.39
N ASP A 609 -15.89 13.54 38.70
CA ASP A 609 -14.99 14.39 39.46
C ASP A 609 -13.53 14.31 39.00
N LEU A 610 -13.07 13.12 38.57
CA LEU A 610 -11.72 12.94 38.04
C LEU A 610 -11.56 13.55 36.64
N ILE A 611 -12.58 13.44 35.79
CA ILE A 611 -12.47 13.82 34.37
C ILE A 611 -13.01 15.23 34.08
N LYS A 612 -13.60 15.92 35.05
CA LYS A 612 -14.29 17.20 34.84
C LYS A 612 -13.40 18.26 34.18
N ASN A 613 -12.12 18.32 34.57
CA ASN A 613 -11.15 19.32 34.13
C ASN A 613 -10.32 18.87 32.92
N CYS A 614 -10.56 17.68 32.36
CA CYS A 614 -9.83 17.22 31.18
C CYS A 614 -10.26 17.98 29.93
N ASP A 615 -9.28 18.42 29.15
CA ASP A 615 -9.49 18.98 27.82
C ASP A 615 -10.11 17.92 26.89
N TYR A 616 -9.49 16.74 26.86
CA TYR A 616 -9.93 15.61 26.05
C TYR A 616 -10.68 14.58 26.89
N LYS A 617 -11.87 14.19 26.45
CA LYS A 617 -12.72 13.19 27.10
C LYS A 617 -13.29 12.25 26.05
N LEU A 618 -13.03 10.96 26.21
CA LEU A 618 -13.56 9.91 25.36
C LEU A 618 -14.39 8.95 26.20
N LEU A 619 -15.71 8.97 25.99
CA LEU A 619 -16.62 7.96 26.53
C LEU A 619 -16.86 6.90 25.45
N MET A 620 -16.63 5.63 25.75
CA MET A 620 -16.80 4.53 24.80
C MET A 620 -17.87 3.56 25.26
N THR A 621 -18.77 3.17 24.38
CA THR A 621 -19.81 2.19 24.71
C THR A 621 -20.35 1.51 23.46
N GLY A 622 -20.52 0.19 23.50
CA GLY A 622 -21.09 -0.58 22.39
C GLY A 622 -22.62 -0.51 22.28
N THR A 623 -23.31 0.01 23.31
CA THR A 623 -24.76 -0.18 23.51
C THR A 623 -25.56 1.10 23.79
N ALA A 624 -24.97 2.29 23.62
CA ALA A 624 -25.58 3.57 24.03
C ALA A 624 -27.01 3.84 23.52
N LEU A 625 -27.42 3.27 22.38
CA LEU A 625 -28.76 3.52 21.80
C LEU A 625 -29.78 2.41 22.07
N GLU A 626 -29.39 1.28 22.65
CA GLU A 626 -30.30 0.14 22.78
C GLU A 626 -31.30 0.30 23.94
N ASN A 627 -31.05 1.22 24.87
CA ASN A 627 -31.91 1.43 26.02
C ASN A 627 -31.97 2.93 26.36
N ARG A 628 -32.99 3.62 25.84
CA ARG A 628 -33.45 4.97 26.25
C ARG A 628 -32.53 6.14 25.91
N ILE A 629 -33.11 7.14 25.26
CA ILE A 629 -32.44 8.38 24.86
C ILE A 629 -31.94 9.16 26.09
N ASN A 630 -32.65 9.06 27.23
CA ASN A 630 -32.24 9.62 28.52
C ASN A 630 -30.88 9.11 29.01
N GLU A 631 -30.53 7.84 28.75
CA GLU A 631 -29.22 7.31 29.13
C GLU A 631 -28.10 7.95 28.31
N MET A 632 -28.36 8.20 27.02
CA MET A 632 -27.44 8.91 26.13
C MET A 632 -27.26 10.37 26.58
N PHE A 633 -28.34 11.04 26.97
CA PHE A 633 -28.27 12.42 27.48
C PHE A 633 -27.37 12.55 28.69
N ASN A 634 -27.49 11.65 29.66
CA ASN A 634 -26.65 11.67 30.86
C ASN A 634 -25.16 11.51 30.51
N LEU A 635 -24.82 10.76 29.45
CA LEU A 635 -23.44 10.63 28.98
C LEU A 635 -22.98 11.88 28.21
N ILE A 636 -23.84 12.47 27.39
CA ILE A 636 -23.54 13.72 26.68
C ILE A 636 -23.36 14.87 27.68
N GLU A 637 -24.13 14.92 28.77
CA GLU A 637 -24.01 15.95 29.80
C GLU A 637 -22.62 15.96 30.46
N LEU A 638 -22.03 14.77 30.68
CA LEU A 638 -20.66 14.63 31.19
C LEU A 638 -19.59 15.19 30.23
N LEU A 639 -19.88 15.19 28.92
CA LEU A 639 -19.00 15.71 27.88
C LEU A 639 -19.24 17.22 27.68
N ASN A 640 -20.48 17.61 27.43
CA ASN A 640 -20.87 18.99 27.16
C ASN A 640 -22.29 19.27 27.69
N LYS A 641 -22.37 19.93 28.84
CA LYS A 641 -23.63 20.31 29.47
C LYS A 641 -24.51 21.22 28.60
N SER A 642 -23.92 22.22 27.95
CA SER A 642 -24.67 23.15 27.09
C SER A 642 -25.30 22.46 25.88
N LEU A 643 -24.59 21.49 25.30
CA LEU A 643 -25.13 20.70 24.19
C LEU A 643 -26.24 19.76 24.68
N ALA A 644 -26.07 19.12 25.83
CA ALA A 644 -27.09 18.28 26.43
C ALA A 644 -28.40 19.04 26.65
N GLU A 645 -28.33 20.27 27.19
CA GLU A 645 -29.49 21.16 27.37
C GLU A 645 -30.15 21.53 26.03
N LYS A 646 -29.35 21.89 25.01
CA LYS A 646 -29.85 22.21 23.66
C LYS A 646 -30.59 21.03 23.03
N VAL A 647 -30.02 19.83 23.13
CA VAL A 647 -30.60 18.62 22.52
C VAL A 647 -31.84 18.16 23.28
N ALA A 648 -31.85 18.28 24.62
CA ALA A 648 -33.03 17.97 25.44
C ALA A 648 -34.25 18.82 25.06
N ASN A 649 -34.03 20.10 24.70
CA ASN A 649 -35.10 20.99 24.26
C ASN A 649 -35.60 20.70 22.82
N ASN A 650 -34.82 20.00 22.00
CA ASN A 650 -35.07 19.76 20.58
C ASN A 650 -35.43 18.30 20.23
N LEU A 651 -35.78 17.48 21.23
CA LEU A 651 -36.03 16.03 21.08
C LEU A 651 -37.06 15.67 20.00
N ASN A 652 -38.05 16.55 19.78
CA ASN A 652 -39.15 16.34 18.83
C ASN A 652 -38.82 16.82 17.40
N ASN A 653 -37.60 17.31 17.15
CA ASN A 653 -37.20 17.83 15.84
C ASN A 653 -36.23 16.88 15.13
N LYS A 654 -36.42 16.72 13.81
CA LYS A 654 -35.50 15.96 12.91
C LYS A 654 -34.05 16.47 12.93
N THR A 655 -33.76 17.60 13.58
CA THR A 655 -32.43 18.21 13.69
C THR A 655 -31.55 17.62 14.79
N TYR A 656 -32.09 16.79 15.69
CA TYR A 656 -31.34 16.26 16.84
C TYR A 656 -30.06 15.50 16.43
N LYS A 657 -30.10 14.75 15.31
CA LYS A 657 -28.95 14.00 14.79
C LYS A 657 -27.79 14.95 14.42
N THR A 658 -28.10 16.07 13.80
CA THR A 658 -27.13 17.10 13.43
C THR A 658 -26.56 17.80 14.65
N ASP A 659 -27.37 18.02 15.69
CA ASP A 659 -26.91 18.64 16.93
C ASP A 659 -25.93 17.74 17.70
N ILE A 660 -26.16 16.42 17.77
CA ILE A 660 -25.25 15.49 18.45
C ILE A 660 -24.04 15.07 17.59
N ALA A 661 -24.03 15.37 16.29
CA ALA A 661 -22.98 14.98 15.34
C ALA A 661 -21.58 15.52 15.66
N GLN A 662 -21.45 16.47 16.58
CA GLN A 662 -20.17 16.99 17.07
C GLN A 662 -19.63 16.24 18.29
N VAL A 663 -20.48 15.47 18.97
CA VAL A 663 -20.12 14.75 20.21
C VAL A 663 -20.31 13.26 20.07
N TYR A 664 -21.14 12.79 19.14
CA TYR A 664 -21.49 11.38 19.01
C TYR A 664 -21.08 10.81 17.65
N LEU A 665 -20.27 9.75 17.68
CA LEU A 665 -19.90 8.95 16.50
C LEU A 665 -20.30 7.49 16.73
N ARG A 666 -21.08 6.92 15.81
CA ARG A 666 -21.46 5.50 15.82
C ARG A 666 -21.36 4.90 14.43
N ARG A 667 -20.84 3.67 14.38
CA ARG A 667 -20.70 2.86 13.16
C ARG A 667 -21.08 1.42 13.45
N LYS A 668 -21.73 0.76 12.48
CA LYS A 668 -22.06 -0.67 12.56
C LYS A 668 -21.02 -1.52 11.85
N ARG A 669 -20.83 -2.77 12.31
CA ARG A 669 -19.91 -3.73 11.69
C ARG A 669 -20.20 -3.95 10.21
N LYS A 670 -21.48 -4.09 9.84
CA LYS A 670 -21.90 -4.30 8.44
C LYS A 670 -21.58 -3.13 7.52
N GLU A 671 -21.47 -1.92 8.07
CA GLU A 671 -21.19 -0.69 7.32
C GLU A 671 -19.68 -0.50 7.07
N VAL A 672 -18.82 -1.03 7.94
CA VAL A 672 -17.36 -0.74 7.91
C VAL A 672 -16.47 -1.98 7.73
N LEU A 673 -16.98 -3.18 8.03
CA LEU A 673 -16.24 -4.44 7.89
C LEU A 673 -16.89 -5.29 6.80
N HIS A 674 -16.46 -5.07 5.56
CA HIS A 674 -16.94 -5.84 4.41
C HIS A 674 -16.29 -7.22 4.31
N GLU A 675 -15.16 -7.42 5.00
CA GLU A 675 -14.39 -8.65 4.96
C GLU A 675 -14.91 -9.77 5.86
N LEU A 676 -15.83 -9.47 6.79
CA LEU A 676 -16.26 -10.47 7.76
C LEU A 676 -16.86 -11.72 7.07
N PRO A 677 -16.55 -12.92 7.60
CA PRO A 677 -17.05 -14.17 7.06
C PRO A 677 -18.55 -14.31 7.35
N ALA A 678 -19.18 -15.37 6.83
CA ALA A 678 -20.62 -15.55 7.04
C ALA A 678 -20.92 -15.82 8.53
N LEU A 679 -22.00 -15.19 9.02
CA LEU A 679 -22.61 -15.49 10.31
C LEU A 679 -23.92 -16.22 10.07
N SER A 680 -24.03 -17.45 10.57
CA SER A 680 -25.22 -18.30 10.42
C SER A 680 -25.87 -18.55 11.78
N PHE A 681 -27.19 -18.63 11.80
CA PHE A 681 -27.98 -18.94 12.99
C PHE A 681 -28.78 -20.21 12.74
N THR A 682 -28.68 -21.15 13.68
CA THR A 682 -29.43 -22.40 13.67
C THR A 682 -30.17 -22.53 15.00
N THR A 683 -31.50 -22.59 14.96
CA THR A 683 -32.31 -22.88 16.14
C THR A 683 -32.50 -24.39 16.24
N MET A 684 -32.05 -24.97 17.36
CA MET A 684 -32.18 -26.39 17.66
C MET A 684 -33.30 -26.57 18.68
N TRP A 685 -34.33 -27.33 18.30
CA TRP A 685 -35.44 -27.64 19.20
C TRP A 685 -35.22 -28.97 19.92
N SER A 686 -35.49 -28.98 21.22
CA SER A 686 -35.54 -30.17 22.06
C SER A 686 -36.89 -30.33 22.75
N THR A 687 -37.21 -31.52 23.24
CA THR A 687 -38.33 -31.80 24.14
C THR A 687 -37.79 -32.24 25.50
N PHE A 688 -38.56 -32.01 26.57
CA PHE A 688 -38.23 -32.57 27.88
C PHE A 688 -38.36 -34.09 27.87
N ASN A 689 -37.46 -34.78 28.58
CA ASN A 689 -37.70 -36.15 29.01
C ASN A 689 -38.63 -36.18 30.24
N ASP A 690 -38.99 -37.38 30.72
CA ASP A 690 -39.96 -37.52 31.81
C ASP A 690 -39.50 -36.85 33.11
N GLU A 691 -38.21 -36.97 33.48
CA GLU A 691 -37.66 -36.35 34.70
C GLU A 691 -37.64 -34.82 34.60
N GLU A 692 -37.22 -34.29 33.45
CA GLU A 692 -37.20 -32.86 33.16
C GLU A 692 -38.60 -32.25 33.14
N GLN A 693 -39.58 -32.98 32.59
CA GLN A 693 -40.98 -32.54 32.54
C GLN A 693 -41.57 -32.49 33.96
N VAL A 694 -41.31 -33.50 34.79
CA VAL A 694 -41.75 -33.51 36.19
C VAL A 694 -41.15 -32.33 36.96
N PHE A 695 -39.85 -32.06 36.77
CA PHE A 695 -39.18 -30.92 37.40
C PHE A 695 -39.75 -29.58 36.93
N TYR A 696 -40.03 -29.44 35.63
CA TYR A 696 -40.62 -28.24 35.05
C TYR A 696 -42.03 -27.98 35.60
N ASP A 697 -42.88 -29.01 35.61
CA ASP A 697 -44.25 -28.93 36.13
C ASP A 697 -44.26 -28.62 37.63
N GLN A 698 -43.33 -29.21 38.40
CA GLN A 698 -43.16 -28.90 39.81
C GLN A 698 -42.75 -27.44 40.01
N ALA A 699 -41.81 -26.93 39.21
CA ALA A 699 -41.41 -25.53 39.28
C ALA A 699 -42.62 -24.60 39.07
N ILE A 700 -43.48 -24.86 38.07
CA ILE A 700 -44.69 -24.05 37.83
C ILE A 700 -45.63 -24.06 39.05
N ARG A 701 -45.77 -25.22 39.73
CA ARG A 701 -46.64 -25.37 40.92
C ARG A 701 -46.13 -24.65 42.16
N GLU A 702 -44.82 -24.38 42.27
CA GLU A 702 -44.21 -23.70 43.41
C GLU A 702 -44.58 -22.20 43.53
N GLY A 703 -45.26 -21.61 42.54
CA GLY A 703 -45.86 -20.26 42.60
C GLY A 703 -45.05 -19.13 41.94
N THR A 704 -45.42 -17.87 42.21
CA THR A 704 -45.00 -16.68 41.42
C THR A 704 -43.71 -16.00 41.92
N GLY A 705 -42.64 -16.76 42.12
CA GLY A 705 -41.35 -16.23 42.58
C GLY A 705 -40.31 -16.04 41.46
N ALA A 706 -39.42 -15.06 41.57
CA ALA A 706 -38.30 -14.90 40.64
C ALA A 706 -37.38 -16.15 40.58
N GLY A 707 -37.28 -16.91 41.69
CA GLY A 707 -36.56 -18.17 41.75
C GLY A 707 -37.21 -19.31 40.95
N VAL A 708 -38.54 -19.29 40.79
CA VAL A 708 -39.29 -20.31 40.05
C VAL A 708 -39.05 -20.20 38.55
N LEU A 709 -39.05 -18.98 38.01
CA LEU A 709 -38.70 -18.74 36.60
C LEU A 709 -37.27 -19.18 36.28
N MET A 710 -36.34 -19.02 37.22
CA MET A 710 -34.96 -19.50 37.06
C MET A 710 -34.87 -21.03 37.11
N LYS A 711 -35.77 -21.72 37.83
CA LYS A 711 -35.90 -23.19 37.78
C LYS A 711 -36.44 -23.66 36.44
N MET A 712 -37.49 -23.01 35.92
CA MET A 712 -38.05 -23.33 34.59
C MET A 712 -36.99 -23.23 33.48
N ARG A 713 -36.21 -22.14 33.45
CA ARG A 713 -35.16 -21.90 32.44
C ARG A 713 -34.01 -22.91 32.44
N ARG A 714 -33.85 -23.69 33.52
CA ARG A 714 -32.79 -24.70 33.64
C ARG A 714 -33.30 -26.14 33.64
N ALA A 715 -34.60 -26.35 33.40
CA ALA A 715 -35.21 -27.67 33.48
C ALA A 715 -34.57 -28.68 32.50
N ALA A 716 -34.15 -28.22 31.32
CA ALA A 716 -33.50 -29.06 30.30
C ALA A 716 -32.03 -29.44 30.60
N PHE A 717 -31.57 -29.24 31.84
CA PHE A 717 -30.17 -29.49 32.25
C PHE A 717 -30.07 -30.22 33.59
N ILE A 718 -31.15 -30.85 34.05
CA ILE A 718 -31.14 -31.59 35.32
C ILE A 718 -30.70 -33.05 35.15
N ASP A 719 -30.83 -33.59 33.94
CA ASP A 719 -30.53 -34.97 33.59
C ASP A 719 -29.47 -35.02 32.47
N ALA A 720 -28.51 -35.93 32.58
CA ALA A 720 -27.46 -36.14 31.60
C ALA A 720 -28.01 -36.70 30.27
N ASP A 721 -29.15 -37.38 30.31
CA ASP A 721 -29.81 -37.93 29.13
C ASP A 721 -30.67 -36.93 28.35
N SER A 722 -30.68 -35.66 28.79
CA SER A 722 -31.36 -34.57 28.12
C SER A 722 -31.03 -34.48 26.63
N GLN A 723 -32.05 -34.27 25.81
CA GLN A 723 -31.85 -34.02 24.37
C GLN A 723 -31.02 -32.77 24.12
N LYS A 724 -31.16 -31.72 24.94
CA LYS A 724 -30.40 -30.47 24.79
C LYS A 724 -28.90 -30.71 25.05
N ILE A 725 -28.56 -31.55 26.02
CA ILE A 725 -27.17 -31.94 26.31
C ILE A 725 -26.58 -32.81 25.20
N LYS A 726 -27.35 -33.78 24.69
CA LYS A 726 -26.94 -34.60 23.53
C LYS A 726 -26.60 -33.73 22.31
N GLN A 727 -27.46 -32.76 21.99
CA GLN A 727 -27.19 -31.79 20.92
C GLN A 727 -25.89 -30.99 21.15
N ILE A 728 -25.60 -30.56 22.39
CA ILE A 728 -24.33 -29.87 22.70
C ILE A 728 -23.13 -30.80 22.48
N ILE A 729 -23.21 -32.05 22.94
CA ILE A 729 -22.17 -33.06 22.76
C ILE A 729 -21.89 -33.29 21.28
N ASP A 730 -22.94 -33.50 20.47
CA ASP A 730 -22.80 -33.72 19.02
C ASP A 730 -22.09 -32.55 18.33
N ILE A 731 -22.47 -31.31 18.67
CA ILE A 731 -21.80 -30.10 18.15
C ILE A 731 -20.33 -30.05 18.58
N CYS A 732 -20.02 -30.45 19.81
CA CYS A 732 -18.64 -30.44 20.32
C CYS A 732 -17.76 -31.50 19.66
N ILE A 733 -18.31 -32.69 19.37
CA ILE A 733 -17.61 -33.77 18.67
C ILE A 733 -17.33 -33.36 17.22
N ASP A 734 -18.36 -32.90 16.49
CA ASP A 734 -18.22 -32.43 15.12
C ASP A 734 -17.21 -31.27 15.01
N ALA A 735 -17.21 -30.34 15.98
CA ALA A 735 -16.22 -29.29 16.03
C ALA A 735 -14.78 -29.82 16.24
N HIS A 736 -14.60 -30.83 17.09
CA HIS A 736 -13.28 -31.42 17.33
C HIS A 736 -12.74 -32.10 16.06
N GLU A 737 -13.56 -32.88 15.36
CA GLU A 737 -13.19 -33.56 14.11
C GLU A 737 -12.76 -32.58 13.01
N ASN A 738 -13.37 -31.39 12.99
CA ASN A 738 -13.07 -30.33 12.02
C ASN A 738 -11.98 -29.33 12.49
N ASN A 739 -11.32 -29.57 13.64
CA ASN A 739 -10.35 -28.63 14.25
C ASN A 739 -10.92 -27.22 14.50
N GLU A 740 -12.16 -27.19 14.97
CA GLU A 740 -12.92 -26.00 15.30
C GLU A 740 -13.06 -25.83 16.81
N LYS A 741 -13.50 -24.65 17.22
CA LYS A 741 -13.50 -24.21 18.61
C LYS A 741 -14.89 -23.68 18.97
N VAL A 742 -15.42 -24.17 20.08
CA VAL A 742 -16.81 -23.96 20.53
C VAL A 742 -16.83 -23.13 21.81
N LEU A 743 -17.65 -22.08 21.82
CA LEU A 743 -18.03 -21.35 23.04
C LEU A 743 -19.43 -21.78 23.45
N VAL A 744 -19.57 -22.21 24.70
CA VAL A 744 -20.86 -22.58 25.29
C VAL A 744 -21.24 -21.54 26.32
N PHE A 745 -22.27 -20.75 26.03
CA PHE A 745 -22.76 -19.70 26.90
C PHE A 745 -24.00 -20.12 27.67
N SER A 746 -23.97 -19.87 28.98
CA SER A 746 -25.16 -19.93 29.83
C SER A 746 -25.11 -18.86 30.92
N PHE A 747 -26.27 -18.40 31.35
CA PHE A 747 -26.46 -17.57 32.53
C PHE A 747 -26.17 -18.34 33.82
N PHE A 748 -26.43 -19.67 33.83
CA PHE A 748 -26.41 -20.48 35.03
C PHE A 748 -25.06 -21.18 35.27
N LYS A 749 -24.18 -20.53 36.04
CA LYS A 749 -22.88 -21.10 36.41
C LYS A 749 -22.98 -22.46 37.10
N TYR A 750 -23.73 -22.56 38.20
CA TYR A 750 -23.71 -23.76 39.08
C TYR A 750 -24.58 -24.91 38.57
N TYR A 751 -25.70 -24.59 37.91
CA TYR A 751 -26.67 -25.61 37.52
C TYR A 751 -26.50 -26.08 36.08
N VAL A 752 -25.97 -25.23 35.18
CA VAL A 752 -25.78 -25.59 33.78
C VAL A 752 -24.30 -25.76 33.48
N LEU A 753 -23.46 -24.72 33.67
CA LEU A 753 -22.05 -24.81 33.26
C LEU A 753 -21.25 -25.86 34.05
N GLN A 754 -21.42 -25.92 35.38
CA GLN A 754 -20.75 -26.96 36.19
C GLN A 754 -21.28 -28.37 35.90
N PHE A 755 -22.55 -28.48 35.48
CA PHE A 755 -23.11 -29.76 35.05
C PHE A 755 -22.48 -30.17 33.71
N LEU A 756 -22.49 -29.29 32.71
CA LEU A 756 -21.84 -29.49 31.42
C LEU A 756 -20.34 -29.79 31.56
N LYS A 757 -19.63 -29.19 32.53
CA LYS A 757 -18.21 -29.49 32.80
C LYS A 757 -17.95 -30.97 33.10
N LYS A 758 -18.94 -31.70 33.61
CA LYS A 758 -18.81 -33.15 33.91
C LYS A 758 -19.12 -34.05 32.72
N HIS A 759 -19.85 -33.53 31.72
CA HIS A 759 -20.42 -34.35 30.64
C HIS A 759 -19.85 -34.02 29.25
N LEU A 760 -19.27 -32.83 29.05
CA LEU A 760 -18.72 -32.45 27.75
C LEU A 760 -17.27 -32.93 27.55
N PRO A 761 -16.92 -33.42 26.36
CA PRO A 761 -15.55 -33.76 26.01
C PRO A 761 -14.73 -32.51 25.62
N TYR A 762 -13.41 -32.65 25.54
CA TYR A 762 -12.47 -31.64 25.00
C TYR A 762 -12.54 -30.27 25.68
N LEU A 763 -12.88 -30.24 26.97
CA LEU A 763 -13.04 -29.01 27.74
C LEU A 763 -11.71 -28.29 27.99
N ALA A 764 -11.77 -26.96 27.96
CA ALA A 764 -10.73 -26.12 28.55
C ALA A 764 -10.64 -26.34 30.08
N ASP A 765 -9.51 -25.96 30.66
CA ASP A 765 -9.19 -26.26 32.06
C ASP A 765 -10.18 -25.63 33.06
N ASP A 766 -10.77 -24.48 32.71
CA ASP A 766 -11.73 -23.81 33.58
C ASP A 766 -12.88 -23.08 32.86
N ILE A 767 -13.91 -22.74 33.64
CA ILE A 767 -15.08 -21.97 33.23
C ILE A 767 -14.78 -20.48 33.38
N ILE A 768 -14.99 -19.70 32.32
CA ILE A 768 -14.93 -18.25 32.41
C ILE A 768 -16.19 -17.76 33.13
N SER A 769 -16.06 -17.46 34.41
CA SER A 769 -17.14 -16.99 35.29
C SER A 769 -16.74 -15.77 36.12
N GLY A 770 -17.70 -15.20 36.86
CA GLY A 770 -17.46 -14.04 37.73
C GLY A 770 -16.35 -14.27 38.77
N ASP A 771 -16.19 -15.51 39.22
CA ASP A 771 -15.27 -15.87 40.30
C ASP A 771 -13.82 -16.06 39.84
N LEU A 772 -13.61 -16.27 38.54
CA LEU A 772 -12.26 -16.41 37.99
C LEU A 772 -11.59 -15.02 37.95
N PRO A 773 -10.43 -14.82 38.59
CA PRO A 773 -9.68 -13.56 38.53
C PRO A 773 -9.37 -13.14 37.09
N PRO A 774 -9.35 -11.83 36.76
CA PRO A 774 -9.13 -11.35 35.39
C PRO A 774 -7.86 -11.89 34.71
N ASN A 775 -6.74 -11.98 35.43
CA ASN A 775 -5.48 -12.48 34.85
C ASN A 775 -5.60 -13.97 34.46
N GLN A 776 -6.22 -14.77 35.32
CA GLN A 776 -6.46 -16.20 35.05
C GLN A 776 -7.46 -16.41 33.91
N ARG A 777 -8.47 -15.54 33.74
CA ARG A 777 -9.37 -15.60 32.57
C ARG A 777 -8.60 -15.53 31.25
N GLN A 778 -7.62 -14.62 31.18
CA GLN A 778 -6.84 -14.45 29.97
C GLN A 778 -5.89 -15.65 29.74
N GLU A 779 -5.31 -16.22 30.79
CA GLU A 779 -4.51 -17.45 30.70
C GLU A 779 -5.33 -18.62 30.14
N VAL A 780 -6.55 -18.83 30.65
CA VAL A 780 -7.47 -19.87 30.14
C VAL A 780 -7.78 -19.67 28.65
N ILE A 781 -8.05 -18.42 28.23
CA ILE A 781 -8.31 -18.09 26.82
C ILE A 781 -7.06 -18.34 25.96
N ASP A 782 -5.88 -17.97 26.44
CA ASP A 782 -4.61 -18.13 25.73
C ASP A 782 -4.29 -19.62 25.53
N ILE A 783 -4.55 -20.47 26.54
CA ILE A 783 -4.40 -21.93 26.46
C ILE A 783 -5.45 -22.53 25.51
N PHE A 784 -6.73 -22.19 25.67
CA PHE A 784 -7.82 -22.64 24.80
C PHE A 784 -7.55 -22.32 23.33
N SER A 785 -7.01 -21.14 23.05
CA SER A 785 -6.71 -20.69 21.68
C SER A 785 -5.57 -21.48 21.04
N LYS A 786 -4.58 -21.94 21.82
CA LYS A 786 -3.37 -22.61 21.31
C LYS A 786 -3.45 -24.13 21.33
N ASN A 787 -4.16 -24.72 22.30
CA ASN A 787 -4.16 -26.16 22.52
C ASN A 787 -5.18 -26.86 21.61
N PRO A 788 -4.78 -27.69 20.63
CA PRO A 788 -5.71 -28.36 19.73
C PRO A 788 -6.59 -29.41 20.44
N LYS A 789 -6.23 -29.85 21.65
CA LYS A 789 -7.02 -30.84 22.43
C LYS A 789 -8.15 -30.23 23.26
N GLN A 790 -8.15 -28.91 23.43
CA GLN A 790 -9.19 -28.20 24.19
C GLN A 790 -10.08 -27.42 23.22
N ASN A 791 -11.16 -28.03 22.74
CA ASN A 791 -12.04 -27.44 21.73
C ASN A 791 -13.25 -26.72 22.30
N VAL A 792 -13.58 -26.95 23.59
CA VAL A 792 -14.81 -26.44 24.20
C VAL A 792 -14.49 -25.53 25.38
N LEU A 793 -14.99 -24.28 25.33
CA LEU A 793 -14.87 -23.33 26.44
C LEU A 793 -16.25 -22.96 26.97
N LEU A 794 -16.44 -23.17 28.28
CA LEU A 794 -17.65 -22.81 29.00
C LEU A 794 -17.55 -21.38 29.51
N VAL A 795 -18.56 -20.55 29.21
CA VAL A 795 -18.56 -19.12 29.54
C VAL A 795 -19.89 -18.72 30.16
N GLN A 796 -19.83 -18.08 31.33
CA GLN A 796 -21.01 -17.45 31.91
C GLN A 796 -21.33 -16.19 31.12
N ILE A 797 -22.55 -16.07 30.60
CA ILE A 797 -22.89 -15.03 29.61
C ILE A 797 -22.71 -13.60 30.15
N ASP A 798 -23.04 -13.35 31.42
CA ASP A 798 -22.82 -12.05 32.07
C ASP A 798 -21.35 -11.77 32.37
N ALA A 799 -20.59 -12.79 32.78
CA ALA A 799 -19.17 -12.65 33.12
C ALA A 799 -18.28 -12.55 31.86
N GLY A 800 -18.71 -13.18 30.77
CA GLY A 800 -18.17 -13.03 29.41
C GLY A 800 -18.69 -11.79 28.67
N GLY A 801 -19.63 -11.05 29.28
CA GLY A 801 -20.23 -9.84 28.72
C GLY A 801 -19.29 -8.66 28.53
N PHE A 802 -18.08 -8.68 29.11
CA PHE A 802 -17.13 -7.56 29.03
C PHE A 802 -15.82 -7.91 28.30
N GLY A 803 -15.52 -7.17 27.23
CA GLY A 803 -14.25 -7.05 26.45
C GLY A 803 -13.33 -8.25 26.15
N LEU A 804 -13.65 -9.51 26.45
CA LEU A 804 -12.73 -10.64 26.20
C LEU A 804 -12.51 -10.94 24.71
N ASN A 805 -11.27 -11.32 24.36
CA ASN A 805 -10.88 -11.69 23.00
C ASN A 805 -10.78 -13.22 22.76
N ILE A 806 -11.82 -13.84 22.17
CA ILE A 806 -11.90 -15.28 21.86
C ILE A 806 -12.18 -15.57 20.36
N GLN A 807 -11.44 -14.95 19.42
CA GLN A 807 -11.65 -15.16 17.95
C GLN A 807 -11.20 -16.54 17.45
N ALA A 808 -10.44 -17.29 18.26
CA ALA A 808 -10.11 -18.68 17.97
C ALA A 808 -11.37 -19.54 17.82
N ALA A 809 -12.47 -19.16 18.47
CA ALA A 809 -13.76 -19.81 18.33
C ALA A 809 -14.54 -19.37 17.10
N ASN A 810 -15.14 -20.35 16.43
CA ASN A 810 -16.02 -20.14 15.27
C ASN A 810 -17.38 -20.85 15.42
N ARG A 811 -17.63 -21.55 16.54
CA ARG A 811 -18.95 -22.05 16.92
C ARG A 811 -19.38 -21.45 18.26
N VAL A 812 -20.64 -21.03 18.34
CA VAL A 812 -21.23 -20.43 19.53
C VAL A 812 -22.52 -21.16 19.86
N ILE A 813 -22.64 -21.68 21.07
CA ILE A 813 -23.85 -22.31 21.59
C ILE A 813 -24.45 -21.39 22.65
N LEU A 814 -25.72 -21.03 22.49
CA LEU A 814 -26.53 -20.34 23.48
C LEU A 814 -27.46 -21.38 24.12
N CYS A 815 -27.20 -21.72 25.39
CA CYS A 815 -27.93 -22.78 26.10
C CYS A 815 -29.39 -22.42 26.40
N GLU A 816 -29.67 -21.13 26.61
CA GLU A 816 -31.01 -20.64 26.89
C GLU A 816 -31.20 -19.19 26.40
N PRO A 817 -32.44 -18.77 26.07
CA PRO A 817 -32.75 -17.39 25.69
C PRO A 817 -32.44 -16.38 26.78
N GLN A 818 -32.02 -15.18 26.37
CA GLN A 818 -31.79 -14.05 27.28
C GLN A 818 -32.85 -12.96 27.12
N TRP A 819 -33.22 -12.30 28.22
CA TRP A 819 -34.20 -11.21 28.21
C TRP A 819 -33.81 -10.01 27.35
N LYS A 820 -32.51 -9.80 27.17
CA LYS A 820 -31.94 -8.69 26.40
C LYS A 820 -31.21 -9.26 25.19
N PRO A 821 -31.68 -9.00 23.95
CA PRO A 821 -30.99 -9.44 22.73
C PRO A 821 -29.54 -8.97 22.67
N SER A 822 -29.26 -7.80 23.25
CA SER A 822 -27.92 -7.25 23.33
C SER A 822 -26.95 -8.14 24.12
N THR A 823 -27.40 -8.88 25.13
CA THR A 823 -26.56 -9.84 25.87
C THR A 823 -26.10 -10.98 24.97
N GLU A 824 -26.97 -11.53 24.13
CA GLU A 824 -26.60 -12.57 23.16
C GLU A 824 -25.67 -12.00 22.08
N ASN A 825 -25.98 -10.81 21.54
CA ASN A 825 -25.14 -10.15 20.56
C ASN A 825 -23.73 -9.84 21.09
N GLN A 826 -23.62 -9.45 22.36
CA GLN A 826 -22.33 -9.25 23.04
C GLN A 826 -21.52 -10.55 23.13
N ALA A 827 -22.19 -11.66 23.46
CA ALA A 827 -21.56 -12.98 23.54
C ALA A 827 -21.08 -13.46 22.16
N ILE A 828 -21.93 -13.39 21.13
CA ILE A 828 -21.58 -13.75 19.74
C ILE A 828 -20.40 -12.89 19.26
N SER A 829 -20.37 -11.60 19.60
CA SER A 829 -19.29 -10.68 19.21
C SER A 829 -17.93 -11.00 19.84
N ARG A 830 -17.87 -11.93 20.81
CA ARG A 830 -16.60 -12.48 21.31
C ARG A 830 -15.92 -13.36 20.27
N ALA A 831 -16.68 -14.14 19.51
CA ALA A 831 -16.16 -14.94 18.40
C ALA A 831 -16.18 -14.14 17.07
N TYR A 832 -17.28 -13.44 16.79
CA TYR A 832 -17.51 -12.76 15.52
C TYR A 832 -17.15 -11.27 15.57
N ARG A 833 -15.91 -10.93 15.19
CA ARG A 833 -15.43 -9.53 15.12
C ARG A 833 -14.24 -9.35 14.19
N MET A 834 -13.78 -8.11 14.00
CA MET A 834 -12.64 -7.74 13.18
C MET A 834 -11.44 -8.64 13.48
N GLY A 835 -10.96 -9.37 12.47
CA GLY A 835 -9.91 -10.38 12.60
C GLY A 835 -10.41 -11.82 12.42
N GLN A 836 -11.72 -12.06 12.52
CA GLN A 836 -12.33 -13.37 12.29
C GLN A 836 -12.24 -13.74 10.81
N ASN A 837 -11.74 -14.93 10.52
CA ASN A 837 -11.45 -15.41 9.17
C ASN A 837 -12.16 -16.75 8.84
N ARG A 838 -12.88 -17.31 9.82
CA ARG A 838 -13.73 -18.49 9.66
C ARG A 838 -15.20 -18.11 9.79
N ASN A 839 -16.06 -18.81 9.04
CA ASN A 839 -17.51 -18.66 9.21
C ASN A 839 -17.91 -18.97 10.64
N VAL A 840 -18.81 -18.16 11.21
CA VAL A 840 -19.29 -18.35 12.57
C VAL A 840 -20.68 -18.95 12.55
N MET A 841 -20.85 -20.07 13.25
CA MET A 841 -22.14 -20.74 13.41
C MET A 841 -22.65 -20.55 14.84
N VAL A 842 -23.86 -19.98 14.96
CA VAL A 842 -24.53 -19.75 16.24
C VAL A 842 -25.68 -20.74 16.37
N TYR A 843 -25.60 -21.60 17.38
CA TYR A 843 -26.64 -22.54 17.75
C TYR A 843 -27.44 -21.97 18.92
N ARG A 844 -28.74 -21.78 18.74
CA ARG A 844 -29.66 -21.42 19.81
C ARG A 844 -30.45 -22.66 20.21
N LEU A 845 -30.28 -23.12 21.44
CA LEU A 845 -30.97 -24.30 21.94
C LEU A 845 -32.26 -23.88 22.64
N LEU A 846 -33.41 -24.36 22.15
CA LEU A 846 -34.74 -24.06 22.68
C LEU A 846 -35.47 -25.35 23.03
N THR A 847 -36.22 -25.35 24.13
CA THR A 847 -37.10 -26.47 24.47
C THR A 847 -38.54 -26.15 24.11
N LYS A 848 -39.20 -27.08 23.40
CA LYS A 848 -40.63 -27.00 23.05
C LYS A 848 -41.51 -27.06 24.29
N ASP A 849 -42.69 -26.46 24.21
CA ASP A 849 -43.69 -26.44 25.28
C ASP A 849 -43.11 -25.96 26.63
N SER A 850 -42.16 -25.03 26.56
CA SER A 850 -41.46 -24.50 27.73
C SER A 850 -41.36 -22.98 27.71
N VAL A 851 -40.82 -22.44 28.81
CA VAL A 851 -40.52 -21.02 29.01
C VAL A 851 -39.63 -20.43 27.90
N ASP A 852 -38.81 -21.26 27.24
CA ASP A 852 -37.94 -20.82 26.14
C ASP A 852 -38.78 -20.22 24.98
N GLU A 853 -39.90 -20.84 24.62
CA GLU A 853 -40.80 -20.36 23.56
C GLU A 853 -41.44 -19.02 23.94
N THR A 854 -42.00 -18.94 25.14
CA THR A 854 -42.67 -17.75 25.64
C THR A 854 -41.70 -16.57 25.74
N MET A 855 -40.45 -16.82 26.14
CA MET A 855 -39.41 -15.80 26.14
C MET A 855 -39.08 -15.33 24.71
N MET A 856 -38.92 -16.24 23.76
CA MET A 856 -38.62 -15.91 22.36
C MET A 856 -39.76 -15.11 21.71
N GLU A 857 -41.02 -15.45 21.96
CA GLU A 857 -42.17 -14.69 21.45
C GLU A 857 -42.19 -13.24 21.95
N ILE A 858 -41.88 -13.02 23.23
CA ILE A 858 -41.83 -11.68 23.82
C ILE A 858 -40.69 -10.88 23.20
N ILE A 859 -39.53 -11.51 23.00
CA ILE A 859 -38.38 -10.87 22.37
C ILE A 859 -38.71 -10.48 20.93
N HIS A 860 -39.30 -11.38 20.14
CA HIS A 860 -39.70 -11.09 18.76
C HIS A 860 -40.74 -9.97 18.67
N LYS A 861 -41.76 -9.97 19.53
CA LYS A 861 -42.74 -8.87 19.58
C LYS A 861 -42.07 -7.51 19.85
N LYS A 862 -41.05 -7.46 20.71
CA LYS A 862 -40.29 -6.24 20.97
C LYS A 862 -39.41 -5.82 19.79
N GLU A 863 -38.79 -6.78 19.11
CA GLU A 863 -37.98 -6.50 17.91
C GLU A 863 -38.84 -6.02 16.75
N ASP A 864 -40.01 -6.59 16.51
CA ASP A 864 -40.94 -6.19 15.45
C ASP A 864 -41.47 -4.77 15.67
N ILE A 865 -41.81 -4.44 16.92
CA ILE A 865 -42.14 -3.07 17.35
C ILE A 865 -40.95 -2.17 16.98
N PHE A 866 -39.74 -2.44 17.49
CA PHE A 866 -38.57 -1.61 17.23
C PHE A 866 -38.28 -1.41 15.73
N ASN A 867 -38.34 -2.47 14.93
CA ASN A 867 -38.07 -2.42 13.49
C ASN A 867 -39.14 -1.65 12.71
N THR A 868 -40.41 -1.72 13.12
CA THR A 868 -41.50 -0.96 12.52
C THR A 868 -41.33 0.54 12.80
N TYR A 869 -41.00 0.91 14.04
CA TYR A 869 -40.78 2.31 14.42
C TYR A 869 -39.46 2.91 13.89
N ALA A 870 -38.42 2.09 13.67
CA ALA A 870 -37.14 2.54 13.13
C ALA A 870 -37.19 2.90 11.63
N ASN A 871 -38.16 2.37 10.88
CA ASN A 871 -38.29 2.61 9.44
C ASN A 871 -39.20 3.82 9.11
N ASP A 872 -40.19 4.14 9.96
CA ASP A 872 -41.06 5.30 9.77
C ASP A 872 -40.56 6.54 10.54
N SER A 873 -39.89 7.45 9.82
CA SER A 873 -39.36 8.72 10.34
C SER A 873 -40.42 9.68 10.92
N ALA A 874 -41.71 9.36 10.86
CA ALA A 874 -42.82 10.15 11.42
C ALA A 874 -43.36 9.60 12.75
N VAL A 875 -42.95 8.40 13.17
CA VAL A 875 -43.50 7.70 14.35
C VAL A 875 -42.47 7.58 15.47
N ALA A 876 -41.24 8.04 15.25
CA ALA A 876 -40.28 8.29 16.33
C ALA A 876 -40.88 9.19 17.44
N ASP A 877 -41.74 10.13 17.07
CA ASP A 877 -42.46 11.02 17.99
C ASP A 877 -43.50 10.31 18.87
N ALA A 878 -44.07 9.19 18.40
CA ALA A 878 -44.96 8.37 19.22
C ALA A 878 -44.16 7.56 20.26
N PHE A 879 -42.95 7.11 19.90
CA PHE A 879 -42.02 6.43 20.82
C PHE A 879 -41.53 7.39 21.93
N MET A 880 -41.27 8.67 21.59
CA MET A 880 -40.91 9.72 22.56
C MET A 880 -42.04 10.01 23.55
N ASN A 881 -43.29 9.98 23.08
CA ASN A 881 -44.47 10.31 23.90
C ASN A 881 -45.04 9.10 24.67
N SER A 882 -44.75 7.86 24.25
CA SER A 882 -45.08 6.66 25.04
C SER A 882 -44.04 6.34 26.12
N ASP A 883 -42.84 6.90 26.04
CA ASP A 883 -41.75 6.71 27.00
C ASP A 883 -41.98 7.44 28.36
N SER A 884 -43.14 8.07 28.56
CA SER A 884 -43.63 8.41 29.92
C SER A 884 -44.08 7.18 30.71
N ASP A 885 -44.26 6.03 30.06
CA ASP A 885 -44.53 4.78 30.75
C ASP A 885 -43.22 4.12 31.17
N LYS A 886 -43.01 4.24 32.50
CA LYS A 886 -42.17 3.43 33.39
C LYS A 886 -41.76 2.11 32.76
N GLU A 887 -40.53 1.66 33.10
CA GLU A 887 -40.19 0.25 33.17
C GLU A 887 -41.44 -0.65 33.13
N GLU A 888 -41.81 -1.18 31.96
CA GLU A 888 -42.52 -2.45 31.93
C GLU A 888 -41.52 -3.39 32.58
N ASN A 889 -41.66 -3.45 33.91
CA ASN A 889 -40.70 -3.96 34.85
C ASN A 889 -40.30 -5.33 34.32
N GLU A 890 -39.02 -5.67 34.32
CA GLU A 890 -38.60 -7.05 34.02
C GLU A 890 -39.45 -8.02 34.86
N GLU A 891 -39.86 -7.61 36.07
CA GLU A 891 -40.87 -8.29 36.89
C GLU A 891 -42.27 -8.43 36.28
N VAL A 892 -42.81 -7.43 35.58
CA VAL A 892 -44.12 -7.50 34.89
C VAL A 892 -44.05 -8.49 33.73
N VAL A 893 -42.97 -8.43 32.94
CA VAL A 893 -42.74 -9.40 31.85
C VAL A 893 -42.56 -10.81 32.42
N LYS A 894 -41.77 -10.97 33.49
CA LYS A 894 -41.60 -12.25 34.20
C LYS A 894 -42.93 -12.79 34.75
N LYS A 895 -43.79 -11.92 35.29
CA LYS A 895 -45.15 -12.30 35.75
C LYS A 895 -46.04 -12.75 34.59
N LYS A 896 -45.98 -12.07 33.45
CA LYS A 896 -46.74 -12.44 32.24
C LYS A 896 -46.29 -13.79 31.68
N VAL A 897 -44.98 -14.03 31.62
CA VAL A 897 -44.41 -15.33 31.22
C VAL A 897 -44.90 -16.44 32.13
N PHE A 898 -44.85 -16.21 33.44
CA PHE A 898 -45.35 -17.17 34.42
C PHE A 898 -46.84 -17.49 34.22
N GLN A 899 -47.68 -16.47 33.99
CA GLN A 899 -49.11 -16.66 33.75
C GLN A 899 -49.36 -17.53 32.51
N ILE A 900 -48.65 -17.27 31.41
CA ILE A 900 -48.76 -18.05 30.17
C ILE A 900 -48.39 -19.52 30.40
N GLU A 901 -47.27 -19.78 31.10
CA GLU A 901 -46.84 -21.16 31.38
C GLU A 901 -47.81 -21.90 32.33
N ARG A 902 -48.41 -21.18 33.28
CA ARG A 902 -49.43 -21.76 34.16
C ARG A 902 -50.71 -22.13 33.39
N GLU A 903 -51.20 -21.24 32.53
CA GLU A 903 -52.35 -21.52 31.66
C GLU A 903 -52.08 -22.70 30.72
N ARG A 904 -50.83 -22.84 30.23
CA ARG A 904 -50.39 -24.00 29.44
C ARG A 904 -50.46 -25.31 30.25
N LEU A 905 -50.01 -25.30 31.50
CA LEU A 905 -50.08 -26.47 32.38
C LEU A 905 -51.53 -26.85 32.73
N GLU A 906 -52.39 -25.88 33.02
CA GLU A 906 -53.81 -26.09 33.32
C GLU A 906 -54.54 -26.72 32.11
N LYS A 907 -54.32 -26.18 30.89
CA LYS A 907 -54.87 -26.78 29.64
C LYS A 907 -54.38 -28.21 29.39
N LYS A 908 -53.11 -28.49 29.67
CA LYS A 908 -52.55 -29.86 29.51
C LYS A 908 -53.23 -30.84 30.46
N GLN A 909 -53.58 -30.41 31.68
CA GLN A 909 -54.30 -31.23 32.65
C GLN A 909 -55.78 -31.42 32.30
N GLU A 910 -56.45 -30.41 31.75
CA GLU A 910 -57.83 -30.51 31.25
C GLU A 910 -57.95 -31.52 30.10
N VAL A 911 -56.98 -31.53 29.16
CA VAL A 911 -56.96 -32.48 28.03
C VAL A 911 -56.68 -33.92 28.48
N VAL A 912 -55.81 -34.12 29.48
CA VAL A 912 -55.55 -35.45 30.06
C VAL A 912 -56.75 -35.94 30.89
N GLY A 913 -57.44 -35.04 31.59
CA GLY A 913 -58.64 -35.35 32.37
C GLY A 913 -59.92 -35.57 31.54
N ALA A 914 -59.96 -35.12 30.28
CA ALA A 914 -61.07 -35.35 29.36
C ALA A 914 -60.92 -36.64 28.52
N ASN A 915 -59.73 -37.24 28.49
CA ASN A 915 -59.40 -38.47 27.76
C ASN A 915 -59.21 -39.71 28.66
N GLY A 916 -59.30 -39.56 29.98
CA GLY A 916 -59.34 -40.64 30.96
C GLY A 916 -60.74 -40.78 31.54
#